data_AF-A0A917CPB3-F1
#
_entry.id   AF-A0A917CPB3-F1
#
_cell.length_a   1.000
_cell.length_b   1.000
_cell.length_c   1.000
_cell.angle_alpha   90.00
_cell.angle_beta   90.00
_cell.angle_gamma   90.00
#
_symmetry.space_group_name_H-M   'P 1'
#
loop_
_entity.id
_entity.type
_entity.pdbx_description
1 polymer ?
#
loop_
_entity_poly.entity_id
_entity_poly.type
_entity_poly.pdbx_seq_one_letter_code
_entity_poly.pdbx_strand_id
1 'polypeptide(L)'
;MTKKLLTLVFLCACFAVNAAPGLDGDVTLTTNTTVNEYARVTSIVNAGTIVVTVDDINNLDDSQGIYTNTDLSPGDRIMLYQAQGASYASAGNNTNTYGDFNLNSAGRYEIHEVLSVTGNDIVVAEQGNLCLADQLIYSYSTSHTQVIRVPQFNNLIVNNGVTVSAAPWNGTIGGVLAVDVAGTLTVNGFMDVSGQGFRGGVIDNDSSPASESRPLYYYSSPNDGAEKGESILGFQTEYDNYGGRYGRGAPANGGGGGNGHNAGGGGGANGGNTTWNGQGNPDLSGTNWNQAWDIDGTLTSATTSSGGGRGGYTYGRANLDALTVPPGDPSWNGNNRQELGGLGGRPVPFDDTGRLFFGGGGGAGDGNNNQAGGGGAGGGLIYIIANSIDGSGQILANGADGEDTQGGSNNDAPGGGGGGGTVVISAASFSGPGIFADGGVGGDQLTIGNESEGPGGGGGGGVIAYSGGLTTTSAAGGGNGSSASDSVTEFTPNGATMGGSGLPAESTTAVADLPICTAGADVQVVKNLTSTGPYIAGSTVTYSITVTNNGLNTANNIQVTDTPTNLNINTVSSANCSAFPCTIPFLVNGASEVINVTATIIATGAFDNSTTVTANEPDPDPSNNTDNTGNGGSAGASADVAVTKTLDTAGPYSNGQNIQYTLVVSNNGPDSATNVQVTDTPTNLTINTVSSTNCSAFPCTIPSLANGGSETITVTATINSTGAFDNATAVTADETDPNTGNNNDNTGNGGTAGASADVAVTKTLDTAGPYSNGQSIQYTLVVSNNGPDTATNVQVTDTPTNLTINTVSSINCSAFPCTIPSLANGGSETITVTATINSAGAFDNSTTVNANEPDPDPSNNTDNTGNGGTAGASADVAVTKTLDTAGPYSNGQSIQYTLVVSNNGPDTATNVQVTDTPTNLTINMVTSTNCSAFPCTIPSLANGGSETITVTATINSAGAFDNATNVSADETDPDPSNNDDNTGNGGTAGVSADMAIVKTLLTSGPFSPGQSIQYSLVVSNNGPDTANNVVVTDTPTNLSITSVSSVNCSALPCTIPSMVNGGSETITVTTTINGPGNFDNAAAVTADETDPVTTNNQDNTGNGGSVTAPAQPVPSLSQWAMLILVSLMALLGIRRRLD
;
A
#
# COMPACT_ATOMS: atom_id res chain seq x y z
N MET A 1 -51.99 56.47 39.57
CA MET A 1 -52.98 55.37 39.44
C MET A 1 -52.22 54.16 38.90
N THR A 2 -51.78 53.22 39.72
CA THR A 2 -52.56 52.09 40.30
C THR A 2 -53.04 51.05 39.28
N LYS A 3 -52.16 50.10 38.96
CA LYS A 3 -52.38 48.68 39.28
C LYS A 3 -51.04 48.09 39.74
N LYS A 4 -51.01 47.50 40.94
CA LYS A 4 -49.92 46.60 41.33
C LYS A 4 -50.18 45.27 40.63
N LEU A 5 -49.18 44.70 39.95
CA LEU A 5 -49.19 43.27 39.67
C LEU A 5 -48.40 42.62 40.81
N LEU A 6 -49.04 41.68 41.52
CA LEU A 6 -48.45 41.03 42.67
C LEU A 6 -47.71 39.78 42.18
N THR A 7 -46.39 39.74 42.34
CA THR A 7 -45.59 38.55 42.05
C THR A 7 -45.89 37.48 43.09
N LEU A 8 -46.96 36.72 42.88
CA LEU A 8 -47.29 35.57 43.69
C LEU A 8 -46.37 34.42 43.26
N VAL A 9 -45.20 34.32 43.91
CA VAL A 9 -44.37 33.13 43.81
C VAL A 9 -45.16 31.99 44.44
N PHE A 10 -45.79 31.18 43.60
CA PHE A 10 -46.30 29.89 44.01
C PHE A 10 -45.07 29.02 44.28
N LEU A 11 -44.63 29.00 45.54
CA LEU A 11 -43.68 28.02 46.03
C LEU A 11 -44.43 26.68 46.08
N CYS A 12 -44.60 26.07 44.91
CA CYS A 12 -45.11 24.72 44.78
C CYS A 12 -44.02 23.79 45.28
N ALA A 13 -43.93 23.67 46.60
CA ALA A 13 -43.31 22.54 47.24
C ALA A 13 -44.15 21.31 46.89
N CYS A 14 -43.87 20.72 45.73
CA CYS A 14 -44.06 19.30 45.55
C CYS A 14 -43.14 18.63 46.57
N PHE A 15 -43.68 18.41 47.76
CA PHE A 15 -43.23 17.29 48.57
C PHE A 15 -43.49 16.06 47.71
N ALA A 16 -42.42 15.49 47.16
CA ALA A 16 -42.48 14.12 46.70
C ALA A 16 -42.77 13.29 47.96
N VAL A 17 -43.98 12.73 48.04
CA VAL A 17 -44.40 11.86 49.13
C VAL A 17 -43.90 10.47 48.75
N ASN A 18 -42.58 10.29 48.92
CA ASN A 18 -41.91 9.04 48.58
C ASN A 18 -42.41 7.89 49.46
N ALA A 19 -42.37 6.68 48.93
CA ALA A 19 -42.47 5.44 49.70
C ALA A 19 -41.27 5.32 50.64
N ALA A 20 -41.43 5.83 51.87
CA ALA A 20 -40.39 5.84 52.87
C ALA A 20 -40.14 4.40 53.38
N PRO A 21 -38.89 3.89 53.32
CA PRO A 21 -38.55 2.65 54.01
C PRO A 21 -38.88 2.79 55.51
N GLY A 22 -39.81 1.97 56.00
CA GLY A 22 -40.31 2.07 57.37
C GLY A 22 -41.56 2.94 57.57
N LEU A 23 -42.32 3.26 56.52
CA LEU A 23 -43.60 3.99 56.58
C LEU A 23 -44.58 3.43 57.64
N ASP A 24 -44.65 2.11 57.80
CA ASP A 24 -45.56 1.42 58.74
C ASP A 24 -44.92 1.16 60.12
N GLY A 25 -43.69 1.62 60.34
CA GLY A 25 -43.03 1.60 61.66
C GLY A 25 -42.65 0.22 62.17
N ASP A 26 -42.49 0.09 63.49
CA ASP A 26 -42.08 -1.15 64.17
C ASP A 26 -43.30 -2.00 64.55
N VAL A 27 -43.43 -3.21 63.98
CA VAL A 27 -44.58 -4.11 64.19
C VAL A 27 -44.15 -5.42 64.86
N THR A 28 -44.97 -5.90 65.79
CA THR A 28 -44.76 -7.18 66.49
C THR A 28 -46.07 -7.97 66.49
N LEU A 29 -46.14 -9.02 65.69
CA LEU A 29 -47.34 -9.83 65.50
C LEU A 29 -47.44 -10.89 66.61
N THR A 30 -48.59 -10.91 67.30
CA THR A 30 -48.89 -11.81 68.42
C THR A 30 -50.05 -12.78 68.15
N THR A 31 -50.63 -12.71 66.95
CA THR A 31 -51.79 -13.49 66.47
C THR A 31 -51.62 -13.77 64.99
N ASN A 32 -52.19 -14.86 64.49
CA ASN A 32 -52.14 -15.18 63.06
C ASN A 32 -52.77 -14.05 62.23
N THR A 33 -52.12 -13.70 61.12
CA THR A 33 -52.35 -12.43 60.42
C THR A 33 -52.13 -12.59 58.91
N THR A 34 -53.01 -12.02 58.10
CA THR A 34 -52.78 -11.78 56.66
C THR A 34 -52.33 -10.32 56.50
N VAL A 35 -51.11 -10.09 56.03
CA VAL A 35 -50.50 -8.73 56.02
C VAL A 35 -50.66 -7.99 54.70
N ASN A 36 -51.31 -8.60 53.71
CA ASN A 36 -51.52 -8.05 52.38
C ASN A 36 -53.01 -7.96 52.06
N GLU A 37 -53.38 -6.89 51.39
CA GLU A 37 -54.72 -6.66 50.85
C GLU A 37 -54.69 -6.75 49.32
N TYR A 38 -55.79 -7.19 48.68
CA TYR A 38 -55.79 -7.60 47.27
C TYR A 38 -57.01 -7.09 46.49
N ALA A 39 -56.77 -6.45 45.33
CA ALA A 39 -57.82 -6.05 44.40
C ALA A 39 -57.54 -6.53 42.97
N ARG A 40 -58.58 -6.81 42.18
CA ARG A 40 -58.41 -7.25 40.79
C ARG A 40 -58.26 -6.03 39.87
N VAL A 41 -57.33 -6.12 38.92
CA VAL A 41 -57.18 -5.11 37.87
C VAL A 41 -58.29 -5.24 36.82
N THR A 42 -58.92 -4.12 36.47
CA THR A 42 -59.97 -4.02 35.44
C THR A 42 -59.55 -3.20 34.22
N SER A 43 -58.59 -2.30 34.38
CA SER A 43 -57.99 -1.53 33.28
C SER A 43 -56.56 -1.10 33.61
N ILE A 44 -55.76 -0.88 32.57
CA ILE A 44 -54.42 -0.27 32.66
C ILE A 44 -54.31 0.74 31.52
N VAL A 45 -53.87 1.96 31.82
CA VAL A 45 -53.76 3.06 30.87
C VAL A 45 -52.39 3.74 30.99
N ASN A 46 -51.59 3.63 29.93
CA ASN A 46 -50.28 4.27 29.83
C ASN A 46 -50.43 5.56 29.00
N ALA A 47 -50.44 6.72 29.65
CA ALA A 47 -50.77 8.02 29.03
C ALA A 47 -49.80 9.15 29.42
N GLY A 48 -48.51 8.84 29.53
CA GLY A 48 -47.49 9.75 30.12
C GLY A 48 -47.52 9.79 31.65
N THR A 49 -48.37 8.96 32.24
CA THR A 49 -48.36 8.41 33.60
C THR A 49 -49.01 7.02 33.49
N ILE A 50 -48.72 6.13 34.43
CA ILE A 50 -49.33 4.79 34.50
C ILE A 50 -50.55 4.87 35.42
N VAL A 51 -51.70 4.41 34.94
CA VAL A 51 -52.93 4.29 35.73
C VAL A 51 -53.40 2.84 35.73
N VAL A 52 -53.57 2.26 36.92
CA VAL A 52 -54.10 0.92 37.15
C VAL A 52 -55.47 1.05 37.82
N THR A 53 -56.54 0.69 37.10
CA THR A 53 -57.91 0.72 37.63
C THR A 53 -58.26 -0.62 38.26
N VAL A 54 -58.61 -0.64 39.54
CA VAL A 54 -59.08 -1.86 40.25
C VAL A 54 -60.61 -1.99 40.25
N ASP A 55 -61.15 -3.15 40.63
CA ASP A 55 -62.61 -3.37 40.66
C ASP A 55 -63.30 -2.77 41.88
N ASP A 56 -62.66 -2.78 43.05
CA ASP A 56 -63.02 -1.93 44.19
C ASP A 56 -61.73 -1.52 44.93
N ILE A 57 -61.54 -0.23 45.14
CA ILE A 57 -60.35 0.32 45.82
C ILE A 57 -60.32 -0.05 47.30
N ASN A 58 -61.49 -0.18 47.93
CA ASN A 58 -61.62 -0.47 49.36
C ASN A 58 -61.16 -1.91 49.70
N ASN A 59 -60.90 -2.75 48.68
CA ASN A 59 -60.24 -4.05 48.84
C ASN A 59 -58.72 -3.95 49.10
N LEU A 60 -58.16 -2.72 49.10
CA LEU A 60 -56.77 -2.42 49.48
C LEU A 60 -56.70 -1.64 50.80
N ASP A 61 -57.83 -1.37 51.46
CA ASP A 61 -57.87 -0.71 52.77
C ASP A 61 -57.41 -1.69 53.87
N ASP A 62 -56.70 -1.18 54.87
CA ASP A 62 -56.14 -1.97 55.96
C ASP A 62 -57.23 -2.64 56.82
N SER A 63 -57.42 -3.95 56.65
CA SER A 63 -58.40 -4.73 57.40
C SER A 63 -57.89 -5.19 58.77
N GLN A 64 -56.58 -5.05 59.06
CA GLN A 64 -55.92 -5.63 60.23
C GLN A 64 -55.43 -4.58 61.26
N GLY A 65 -55.25 -3.33 60.87
CA GLY A 65 -54.65 -2.27 61.69
C GLY A 65 -53.11 -2.31 61.69
N ILE A 66 -52.52 -2.58 60.52
CA ILE A 66 -51.09 -2.81 60.29
C ILE A 66 -50.41 -1.67 59.53
N TYR A 67 -51.16 -0.92 58.72
CA TYR A 67 -50.63 0.16 57.90
C TYR A 67 -50.77 1.51 58.62
N THR A 68 -49.86 2.46 58.33
CA THR A 68 -49.92 3.83 58.88
C THR A 68 -51.17 4.58 58.41
N ASN A 69 -51.66 4.30 57.20
CA ASN A 69 -52.90 4.84 56.63
C ASN A 69 -53.90 3.71 56.36
N THR A 70 -55.15 3.86 56.82
CA THR A 70 -56.21 2.86 56.58
C THR A 70 -56.48 2.71 55.08
N ASP A 71 -56.95 3.79 54.45
CA ASP A 71 -57.19 3.89 53.01
C ASP A 71 -55.85 3.77 52.22
N LEU A 72 -55.86 3.20 51.01
CA LEU A 72 -54.68 3.25 50.12
C LEU A 72 -54.33 4.71 49.74
N SER A 73 -53.06 5.08 49.88
CA SER A 73 -52.63 6.47 49.97
C SER A 73 -51.32 6.77 49.22
N PRO A 74 -51.03 8.05 48.87
CA PRO A 74 -49.77 8.43 48.26
C PRO A 74 -48.56 8.09 49.15
N GLY A 75 -47.56 7.42 48.57
CA GLY A 75 -46.41 6.88 49.27
C GLY A 75 -46.57 5.43 49.74
N ASP A 76 -47.75 4.82 49.63
CA ASP A 76 -47.88 3.37 49.84
C ASP A 76 -47.23 2.58 48.68
N ARG A 77 -46.76 1.36 48.96
CA ARG A 77 -46.24 0.43 47.96
C ARG A 77 -47.27 -0.60 47.53
N ILE A 78 -47.29 -0.90 46.23
CA ILE A 78 -48.07 -2.00 45.65
C ILE A 78 -47.21 -2.92 44.78
N MET A 79 -47.61 -4.19 44.71
CA MET A 79 -47.12 -5.17 43.73
C MET A 79 -48.22 -5.41 42.71
N LEU A 80 -47.90 -5.29 41.42
CA LEU A 80 -48.76 -5.67 40.31
C LEU A 80 -48.36 -7.09 39.86
N TYR A 81 -49.26 -8.07 39.92
CA TYR A 81 -48.95 -9.47 39.64
C TYR A 81 -50.00 -10.14 38.75
N GLN A 82 -49.56 -10.82 37.69
CA GLN A 82 -50.43 -11.65 36.83
C GLN A 82 -50.14 -13.15 37.03
N ALA A 83 -51.01 -13.86 37.73
CA ALA A 83 -50.81 -15.27 38.03
C ALA A 83 -50.99 -16.17 36.78
N GLN A 84 -52.01 -15.91 35.96
CA GLN A 84 -52.40 -16.75 34.81
C GLN A 84 -52.49 -15.94 33.51
N GLY A 85 -52.47 -16.64 32.37
CA GLY A 85 -52.51 -16.02 31.04
C GLY A 85 -51.54 -16.63 30.03
N ALA A 86 -50.89 -17.73 30.38
CA ALA A 86 -50.19 -18.57 29.42
C ALA A 86 -51.21 -19.13 28.40
N SER A 87 -50.73 -19.55 27.23
CA SER A 87 -51.57 -20.18 26.20
C SER A 87 -50.96 -21.48 25.72
N TYR A 88 -51.81 -22.43 25.30
CA TYR A 88 -51.36 -23.69 24.72
C TYR A 88 -50.47 -23.44 23.50
N ALA A 89 -49.28 -24.06 23.48
CA ALA A 89 -48.35 -23.96 22.35
C ALA A 89 -48.87 -24.68 21.09
N SER A 90 -49.85 -25.57 21.24
CA SER A 90 -50.61 -26.17 20.14
C SER A 90 -52.03 -26.54 20.60
N ALA A 91 -53.03 -25.82 20.11
CA ALA A 91 -54.43 -26.05 20.46
C ALA A 91 -54.93 -27.42 19.95
N GLY A 92 -55.71 -28.13 20.79
CA GLY A 92 -56.27 -29.45 20.44
C GLY A 92 -55.26 -30.62 20.47
N ASN A 93 -54.05 -30.41 20.99
CA ASN A 93 -53.03 -31.45 21.09
C ASN A 93 -53.43 -32.56 22.10
N ASN A 94 -54.02 -33.66 21.63
CA ASN A 94 -54.41 -34.78 22.48
C ASN A 94 -53.32 -35.88 22.54
N THR A 95 -52.13 -35.51 23.00
CA THR A 95 -50.97 -36.42 23.14
C THR A 95 -50.29 -36.23 24.50
N ASN A 96 -49.22 -36.98 24.78
CA ASN A 96 -48.42 -36.82 26.00
C ASN A 96 -47.76 -35.43 26.13
N THR A 97 -47.74 -34.61 25.07
CA THR A 97 -47.33 -33.20 25.14
C THR A 97 -48.53 -32.23 25.29
N TYR A 98 -49.71 -32.71 25.68
CA TYR A 98 -50.80 -31.84 26.14
C TYR A 98 -50.32 -30.87 27.22
N GLY A 99 -50.81 -29.64 27.18
CA GLY A 99 -50.41 -28.59 28.11
C GLY A 99 -49.00 -28.03 27.88
N ASP A 100 -48.32 -28.32 26.76
CA ASP A 100 -47.23 -27.48 26.26
C ASP A 100 -47.72 -26.02 26.18
N PHE A 101 -46.93 -25.06 26.68
CA PHE A 101 -47.39 -23.67 26.89
C PHE A 101 -46.41 -22.61 26.38
N ASN A 102 -46.97 -21.45 26.00
CA ASN A 102 -46.26 -20.18 25.89
C ASN A 102 -46.63 -19.31 27.10
N LEU A 103 -45.64 -18.76 27.81
CA LEU A 103 -45.87 -18.03 29.08
C LEU A 103 -46.68 -16.74 28.92
N ASN A 104 -46.60 -16.05 27.77
CA ASN A 104 -47.18 -14.72 27.55
C ASN A 104 -46.82 -13.77 28.72
N SER A 105 -47.82 -13.28 29.46
CA SER A 105 -47.65 -12.45 30.67
C SER A 105 -47.87 -13.20 31.99
N ALA A 106 -48.09 -14.52 31.98
CA ALA A 106 -48.22 -15.29 33.22
C ALA A 106 -46.93 -15.25 34.04
N GLY A 107 -47.09 -15.09 35.35
CA GLY A 107 -46.04 -14.87 36.32
C GLY A 107 -45.44 -13.46 36.34
N ARG A 108 -45.77 -12.56 35.39
CA ARG A 108 -45.19 -11.21 35.36
C ARG A 108 -45.54 -10.44 36.63
N TYR A 109 -44.54 -9.76 37.19
CA TYR A 109 -44.68 -8.95 38.39
C TYR A 109 -43.80 -7.69 38.32
N GLU A 110 -44.27 -6.62 38.95
CA GLU A 110 -43.57 -5.35 39.17
C GLU A 110 -43.99 -4.77 40.53
N ILE A 111 -43.15 -3.91 41.11
CA ILE A 111 -43.43 -3.22 42.38
C ILE A 111 -43.33 -1.72 42.14
N HIS A 112 -44.35 -0.98 42.59
CA HIS A 112 -44.58 0.43 42.26
C HIS A 112 -45.00 1.25 43.48
N GLU A 113 -44.70 2.55 43.45
CA GLU A 113 -45.14 3.53 44.44
C GLU A 113 -46.48 4.16 44.01
N VAL A 114 -47.43 4.25 44.95
CA VAL A 114 -48.70 4.96 44.72
C VAL A 114 -48.46 6.46 44.73
N LEU A 115 -48.66 7.13 43.59
CA LEU A 115 -48.57 8.58 43.46
C LEU A 115 -49.88 9.28 43.85
N SER A 116 -51.02 8.70 43.44
CA SER A 116 -52.34 9.17 43.86
C SER A 116 -53.43 8.14 43.62
N VAL A 117 -54.50 8.19 44.41
CA VAL A 117 -55.71 7.36 44.25
C VAL A 117 -56.88 8.29 43.91
N THR A 118 -57.64 7.99 42.85
CA THR A 118 -58.81 8.76 42.42
C THR A 118 -59.97 7.83 42.10
N GLY A 119 -60.83 7.56 43.08
CA GLY A 119 -61.83 6.51 42.97
C GLY A 119 -61.14 5.14 42.88
N ASN A 120 -61.40 4.38 41.82
CA ASN A 120 -60.75 3.09 41.58
C ASN A 120 -59.42 3.20 40.80
N ASP A 121 -59.04 4.39 40.35
CA ASP A 121 -57.82 4.61 39.58
C ASP A 121 -56.63 4.85 40.53
N ILE A 122 -55.67 3.93 40.51
CA ILE A 122 -54.37 4.06 41.17
C ILE A 122 -53.38 4.60 40.14
N VAL A 123 -52.90 5.83 40.33
CA VAL A 123 -51.78 6.38 39.57
C VAL A 123 -50.50 5.98 40.27
N VAL A 124 -49.59 5.31 39.57
CA VAL A 124 -48.27 4.94 40.12
C VAL A 124 -47.17 5.84 39.58
N ALA A 125 -46.06 5.90 40.31
CA ALA A 125 -44.83 6.57 39.91
C ALA A 125 -43.64 5.61 39.92
N GLU A 126 -42.74 5.80 38.96
CA GLU A 126 -41.39 5.25 38.99
C GLU A 126 -40.46 6.26 39.68
N GLN A 127 -39.68 5.81 40.67
CA GLN A 127 -38.60 6.60 41.28
C GLN A 127 -37.25 6.09 40.78
N GLY A 128 -36.45 6.96 40.16
CA GLY A 128 -35.04 6.70 39.87
C GLY A 128 -34.72 6.47 38.40
N ASN A 129 -33.51 6.86 38.01
CA ASN A 129 -33.08 7.00 36.60
C ASN A 129 -32.67 5.66 35.93
N LEU A 130 -33.09 4.52 36.51
CA LEU A 130 -32.81 3.16 36.02
C LEU A 130 -33.88 2.65 35.05
N CYS A 131 -35.10 3.22 35.11
CA CYS A 131 -36.14 3.06 34.09
C CYS A 131 -36.32 4.40 33.35
N LEU A 132 -36.27 4.40 32.02
CA LEU A 132 -36.12 5.61 31.20
C LEU A 132 -37.43 6.12 30.55
N ALA A 133 -38.61 5.66 31.01
CA ALA A 133 -39.90 6.18 30.58
C ALA A 133 -41.02 5.78 31.55
N ASP A 134 -42.03 6.64 31.74
CA ASP A 134 -43.21 6.43 32.60
C ASP A 134 -44.13 5.29 32.08
N GLN A 135 -43.67 4.03 32.15
CA GLN A 135 -44.25 2.87 31.48
C GLN A 135 -43.91 1.57 32.22
N LEU A 136 -44.94 0.80 32.60
CA LEU A 136 -44.80 -0.57 33.11
C LEU A 136 -43.79 -1.38 32.27
N ILE A 137 -42.86 -2.04 32.97
CA ILE A 137 -41.77 -2.82 32.38
C ILE A 137 -42.33 -3.96 31.51
N TYR A 138 -43.51 -4.48 31.89
CA TYR A 138 -44.22 -5.56 31.23
C TYR A 138 -45.67 -5.19 30.86
N SER A 139 -46.17 -5.81 29.80
CA SER A 139 -47.58 -5.73 29.42
C SER A 139 -48.42 -6.75 30.19
N TYR A 140 -49.40 -6.28 30.96
CA TYR A 140 -50.32 -7.11 31.72
C TYR A 140 -51.66 -7.31 31.01
N SER A 141 -52.30 -8.45 31.26
CA SER A 141 -53.73 -8.67 31.01
C SER A 141 -54.57 -8.02 32.13
N THR A 142 -55.87 -7.86 31.91
CA THR A 142 -56.84 -7.61 33.00
C THR A 142 -57.47 -8.91 33.53
N SER A 143 -57.21 -10.05 32.88
CA SER A 143 -57.61 -11.37 33.39
C SER A 143 -56.52 -11.95 34.28
N HIS A 144 -56.88 -12.34 35.51
CA HIS A 144 -55.99 -12.95 36.52
C HIS A 144 -54.79 -12.07 36.94
N THR A 145 -54.94 -10.75 36.80
CA THR A 145 -53.99 -9.74 37.30
C THR A 145 -54.57 -9.05 38.52
N GLN A 146 -53.76 -8.96 39.58
CA GLN A 146 -54.11 -8.39 40.87
C GLN A 146 -53.10 -7.32 41.29
N VAL A 147 -53.60 -6.33 42.02
CA VAL A 147 -52.81 -5.41 42.84
C VAL A 147 -52.78 -5.98 44.26
N ILE A 148 -51.59 -6.10 44.83
CA ILE A 148 -51.36 -6.46 46.23
C ILE A 148 -50.78 -5.23 46.94
N ARG A 149 -51.37 -4.79 48.06
CA ARG A 149 -50.77 -3.75 48.92
C ARG A 149 -49.62 -4.36 49.71
N VAL A 150 -48.46 -3.71 49.72
CA VAL A 150 -47.23 -4.22 50.35
C VAL A 150 -46.87 -3.32 51.54
N PRO A 151 -46.88 -3.82 52.79
CA PRO A 151 -46.51 -3.02 53.95
C PRO A 151 -45.00 -2.80 54.02
N GLN A 152 -44.61 -1.65 54.56
CA GLN A 152 -43.23 -1.14 54.59
C GLN A 152 -42.79 -0.88 56.03
N PHE A 153 -42.41 -1.95 56.73
CA PHE A 153 -42.03 -1.90 58.14
C PHE A 153 -40.62 -1.35 58.34
N ASN A 154 -40.40 -0.72 59.49
CA ASN A 154 -39.07 -0.38 59.98
C ASN A 154 -38.40 -1.63 60.59
N ASN A 155 -39.14 -2.38 61.41
CA ASN A 155 -38.81 -3.74 61.85
C ASN A 155 -40.10 -4.56 61.97
N LEU A 156 -40.03 -5.86 61.68
CA LEU A 156 -41.15 -6.79 61.83
C LEU A 156 -40.75 -8.01 62.67
N ILE A 157 -41.49 -8.28 63.75
CA ILE A 157 -41.28 -9.46 64.59
C ILE A 157 -42.49 -10.40 64.51
N VAL A 158 -42.27 -11.61 64.00
CA VAL A 158 -43.24 -12.72 64.03
C VAL A 158 -42.94 -13.60 65.25
N ASN A 159 -43.81 -13.57 66.27
CA ASN A 159 -43.58 -14.34 67.49
C ASN A 159 -43.70 -15.87 67.29
N ASN A 160 -43.07 -16.63 68.17
CA ASN A 160 -43.22 -18.09 68.21
C ASN A 160 -44.70 -18.48 68.38
N GLY A 161 -45.18 -19.39 67.51
CA GLY A 161 -46.58 -19.82 67.46
C GLY A 161 -47.52 -18.87 66.71
N VAL A 162 -47.00 -17.84 66.03
CA VAL A 162 -47.75 -16.96 65.13
C VAL A 162 -47.46 -17.31 63.68
N THR A 163 -48.50 -17.35 62.84
CA THR A 163 -48.38 -17.50 61.38
C THR A 163 -48.78 -16.21 60.67
N VAL A 164 -47.85 -15.67 59.87
CA VAL A 164 -48.13 -14.67 58.82
C VAL A 164 -48.50 -15.42 57.55
N SER A 165 -49.54 -15.01 56.83
CA SER A 165 -50.08 -15.77 55.69
C SER A 165 -50.66 -14.87 54.60
N ALA A 166 -51.08 -15.47 53.48
CA ALA A 166 -51.83 -14.80 52.42
C ALA A 166 -53.33 -15.13 52.50
N ALA A 167 -54.16 -14.44 51.72
CA ALA A 167 -55.47 -14.98 51.35
C ALA A 167 -55.28 -16.06 50.26
N PRO A 168 -55.86 -17.27 50.35
CA PRO A 168 -55.68 -18.31 49.33
C PRO A 168 -56.14 -17.87 47.93
N TRP A 169 -55.41 -18.27 46.89
CA TRP A 169 -55.77 -17.96 45.50
C TRP A 169 -57.14 -18.52 45.12
N ASN A 170 -58.04 -17.64 44.67
CA ASN A 170 -59.43 -17.98 44.36
C ASN A 170 -59.73 -18.08 42.85
N GLY A 171 -58.71 -18.00 41.99
CA GLY A 171 -58.85 -17.86 40.53
C GLY A 171 -58.83 -16.42 40.03
N THR A 172 -58.68 -15.43 40.91
CA THR A 172 -58.74 -13.99 40.57
C THR A 172 -57.81 -13.13 41.42
N ILE A 173 -57.77 -13.34 42.74
CA ILE A 173 -56.89 -12.67 43.71
C ILE A 173 -56.39 -13.67 44.78
N GLY A 174 -55.36 -13.29 45.54
CA GLY A 174 -54.75 -14.07 46.61
C GLY A 174 -53.45 -14.76 46.22
N GLY A 175 -52.95 -15.64 47.08
CA GLY A 175 -51.78 -16.50 46.92
C GLY A 175 -50.42 -15.82 47.15
N VAL A 176 -50.37 -14.50 47.31
CA VAL A 176 -49.13 -13.71 47.50
C VAL A 176 -49.00 -13.19 48.92
N LEU A 177 -47.87 -13.45 49.57
CA LEU A 177 -47.39 -12.81 50.79
C LEU A 177 -46.17 -11.95 50.44
N ALA A 178 -46.30 -10.62 50.53
CA ALA A 178 -45.25 -9.68 50.14
C ALA A 178 -44.99 -8.64 51.25
N VAL A 179 -43.74 -8.43 51.67
CA VAL A 179 -43.37 -7.44 52.70
C VAL A 179 -42.06 -6.71 52.38
N ASP A 180 -41.98 -5.44 52.79
CA ASP A 180 -40.78 -4.61 52.78
C ASP A 180 -40.38 -4.25 54.22
N VAL A 181 -39.10 -4.41 54.58
CA VAL A 181 -38.59 -4.25 55.96
C VAL A 181 -37.25 -3.51 55.97
N ALA A 182 -37.28 -2.21 56.24
CA ALA A 182 -36.09 -1.35 56.18
C ALA A 182 -34.94 -1.75 57.13
N GLY A 183 -35.27 -2.39 58.26
CA GLY A 183 -34.33 -2.85 59.30
C GLY A 183 -34.26 -4.37 59.42
N THR A 184 -34.87 -4.94 60.46
CA THR A 184 -34.81 -6.37 60.78
C THR A 184 -36.17 -7.05 60.71
N LEU A 185 -36.23 -8.17 60.01
CA LEU A 185 -37.32 -9.13 60.02
C LEU A 185 -36.95 -10.33 60.91
N THR A 186 -37.58 -10.45 62.06
CA THR A 186 -37.37 -11.55 63.00
C THR A 186 -38.49 -12.58 62.89
N VAL A 187 -38.21 -13.74 62.31
CA VAL A 187 -39.18 -14.85 62.16
C VAL A 187 -38.93 -15.90 63.24
N ASN A 188 -39.66 -15.84 64.35
CA ASN A 188 -39.67 -16.89 65.38
C ASN A 188 -40.89 -17.84 65.28
N GLY A 189 -41.93 -17.43 64.54
CA GLY A 189 -43.08 -18.25 64.17
C GLY A 189 -42.98 -18.74 62.73
N PHE A 190 -44.02 -18.50 61.95
CA PHE A 190 -44.14 -18.95 60.57
C PHE A 190 -44.49 -17.79 59.63
N MET A 191 -43.93 -17.78 58.42
CA MET A 191 -44.46 -17.04 57.28
C MET A 191 -44.86 -18.08 56.24
N ASP A 192 -46.15 -18.35 56.09
CA ASP A 192 -46.67 -19.59 55.51
C ASP A 192 -47.78 -19.32 54.48
N VAL A 193 -47.55 -19.75 53.25
CA VAL A 193 -48.50 -19.75 52.12
C VAL A 193 -48.68 -21.16 51.54
N SER A 194 -48.44 -22.20 52.34
CA SER A 194 -48.56 -23.59 51.89
C SER A 194 -49.99 -23.93 51.49
N GLY A 195 -50.16 -24.51 50.31
CA GLY A 195 -51.49 -24.80 49.74
C GLY A 195 -52.32 -23.58 49.31
N GLN A 196 -51.72 -22.39 49.20
CA GLN A 196 -52.44 -21.14 48.88
C GLN A 196 -52.27 -20.65 47.43
N GLY A 197 -51.55 -21.41 46.61
CA GLY A 197 -51.35 -21.22 45.17
C GLY A 197 -52.49 -21.81 44.33
N PHE A 198 -52.17 -22.34 43.14
CA PHE A 198 -53.20 -22.84 42.23
C PHE A 198 -53.97 -24.03 42.83
N ARG A 199 -55.30 -23.99 42.68
CA ARG A 199 -56.24 -24.95 43.28
C ARG A 199 -56.11 -26.33 42.65
N GLY A 200 -56.27 -27.39 43.43
CA GLY A 200 -56.32 -28.75 42.90
C GLY A 200 -57.58 -29.02 42.06
N GLY A 201 -57.54 -30.12 41.31
CA GLY A 201 -58.69 -30.61 40.54
C GLY A 201 -59.84 -30.99 41.47
N VAL A 202 -61.07 -30.68 41.06
CA VAL A 202 -62.27 -30.96 41.85
C VAL A 202 -62.69 -32.42 41.69
N ILE A 203 -63.18 -33.04 42.77
CA ILE A 203 -63.79 -34.37 42.73
C ILE A 203 -65.02 -34.35 41.81
N ASP A 204 -65.03 -35.26 40.83
CA ASP A 204 -66.22 -35.70 40.12
C ASP A 204 -66.51 -37.18 40.46
N ASN A 205 -67.69 -37.68 40.11
CA ASN A 205 -68.13 -39.05 40.40
C ASN A 205 -68.81 -39.76 39.21
N ASP A 206 -68.66 -39.25 37.99
CA ASP A 206 -68.99 -39.98 36.77
C ASP A 206 -67.71 -40.64 36.22
N SER A 207 -67.59 -41.98 36.26
CA SER A 207 -66.46 -42.71 35.64
C SER A 207 -66.92 -43.67 34.53
N SER A 208 -66.05 -43.90 33.56
CA SER A 208 -66.28 -44.79 32.43
C SER A 208 -66.54 -46.25 32.88
N PRO A 209 -67.25 -47.08 32.10
CA PRO A 209 -67.40 -48.49 32.44
C PRO A 209 -66.04 -49.19 32.48
N ALA A 210 -65.73 -49.92 33.56
CA ALA A 210 -64.42 -50.56 33.78
C ALA A 210 -63.91 -51.44 32.62
N SER A 211 -64.79 -51.93 31.73
CA SER A 211 -64.41 -52.66 30.52
C SER A 211 -63.85 -51.81 29.37
N GLU A 212 -63.91 -50.48 29.46
CA GLU A 212 -63.44 -49.54 28.44
C GLU A 212 -62.15 -48.85 28.87
N SER A 213 -61.20 -48.70 27.94
CA SER A 213 -59.96 -47.94 28.18
C SER A 213 -60.17 -46.47 27.79
N ARG A 214 -59.53 -45.56 28.53
CA ARG A 214 -59.50 -44.11 28.24
C ARG A 214 -58.06 -43.63 28.06
N PRO A 215 -57.49 -43.73 26.84
CA PRO A 215 -56.07 -43.44 26.59
C PRO A 215 -55.75 -41.99 26.20
N LEU A 216 -56.74 -41.09 26.18
CA LEU A 216 -56.53 -39.69 25.75
C LEU A 216 -56.14 -38.79 26.92
N TYR A 217 -55.52 -37.65 26.60
CA TYR A 217 -54.94 -36.70 27.56
C TYR A 217 -55.92 -35.57 27.91
N TYR A 218 -56.97 -35.37 27.11
CA TYR A 218 -58.12 -34.58 27.52
C TYR A 218 -59.44 -35.22 27.10
N TYR A 219 -60.46 -34.96 27.93
CA TYR A 219 -61.87 -35.24 27.69
C TYR A 219 -62.73 -34.04 28.11
N SER A 220 -63.89 -33.87 27.47
CA SER A 220 -64.90 -32.83 27.78
C SER A 220 -66.10 -33.35 28.57
N SER A 221 -66.09 -34.64 28.91
CA SER A 221 -67.10 -35.32 29.72
C SER A 221 -66.41 -35.87 30.98
N PRO A 222 -67.02 -35.72 32.18
CA PRO A 222 -66.46 -36.29 33.41
C PRO A 222 -66.38 -37.82 33.33
N ASN A 223 -67.39 -38.46 32.70
CA ASN A 223 -67.49 -39.91 32.46
C ASN A 223 -66.27 -40.58 31.77
N ASP A 224 -65.25 -39.83 31.37
CA ASP A 224 -64.04 -40.34 30.73
C ASP A 224 -62.73 -40.05 31.54
N GLY A 225 -62.80 -39.26 32.62
CA GLY A 225 -61.69 -38.97 33.55
C GLY A 225 -61.97 -37.82 34.53
N ALA A 226 -61.17 -37.71 35.59
CA ALA A 226 -61.29 -36.68 36.64
C ALA A 226 -60.76 -35.29 36.23
N GLU A 227 -61.11 -34.23 36.98
CA GLU A 227 -60.61 -32.87 36.69
C GLU A 227 -59.10 -32.71 36.90
N LYS A 228 -58.47 -31.94 36.00
CA LYS A 228 -57.09 -31.45 36.10
C LYS A 228 -56.95 -30.36 37.19
N GLY A 229 -55.78 -30.25 37.80
CA GLY A 229 -55.44 -29.14 38.69
C GLY A 229 -55.21 -27.83 37.96
N GLU A 230 -55.42 -26.70 38.65
CA GLU A 230 -55.23 -25.35 38.12
C GLU A 230 -53.75 -25.02 37.84
N SER A 231 -53.52 -24.13 36.88
CA SER A 231 -52.18 -23.75 36.42
C SER A 231 -52.10 -22.36 35.82
N ILE A 232 -50.92 -21.96 35.34
CA ILE A 232 -50.69 -20.72 34.58
C ILE A 232 -51.55 -20.57 33.30
N LEU A 233 -52.16 -21.66 32.81
CA LEU A 233 -53.08 -21.66 31.66
C LEU A 233 -54.53 -21.27 32.02
N GLY A 234 -54.85 -21.11 33.31
CA GLY A 234 -56.22 -20.99 33.81
C GLY A 234 -56.67 -22.25 34.55
N PHE A 235 -57.98 -22.50 34.60
CA PHE A 235 -58.60 -23.67 35.23
C PHE A 235 -59.72 -24.24 34.34
N GLN A 236 -60.61 -25.05 34.93
CA GLN A 236 -61.92 -25.48 34.43
C GLN A 236 -62.43 -24.85 33.12
N THR A 237 -62.89 -23.59 33.15
CA THR A 237 -63.52 -22.93 31.98
C THR A 237 -62.52 -22.61 30.89
N GLU A 238 -61.28 -22.26 31.23
CA GLU A 238 -60.20 -22.09 30.25
C GLU A 238 -59.88 -23.44 29.58
N TYR A 239 -59.81 -24.54 30.33
CA TYR A 239 -59.50 -25.87 29.81
C TYR A 239 -60.58 -26.41 28.86
N ASP A 240 -61.86 -26.09 29.12
CA ASP A 240 -62.97 -26.47 28.23
C ASP A 240 -62.83 -25.83 26.83
N ASN A 241 -62.24 -24.65 26.72
CA ASN A 241 -61.94 -24.00 25.43
C ASN A 241 -60.79 -24.68 24.65
N TYR A 242 -60.00 -25.53 25.31
CA TYR A 242 -58.81 -26.19 24.73
C TYR A 242 -58.89 -27.73 24.70
N GLY A 243 -60.09 -28.28 24.84
CA GLY A 243 -60.39 -29.71 24.66
C GLY A 243 -61.24 -30.33 25.78
N GLY A 244 -61.21 -29.72 26.97
CA GLY A 244 -61.91 -30.20 28.15
C GLY A 244 -61.01 -30.31 29.38
N ARG A 245 -61.59 -30.02 30.53
CA ARG A 245 -60.94 -30.05 31.86
C ARG A 245 -60.59 -31.44 32.41
N TYR A 246 -61.02 -32.52 31.78
CA TYR A 246 -60.94 -33.88 32.34
C TYR A 246 -59.77 -34.70 31.79
N GLY A 247 -59.24 -35.63 32.59
CA GLY A 247 -58.29 -36.68 32.20
C GLY A 247 -56.79 -36.35 32.28
N ARG A 248 -55.95 -37.26 31.79
CA ARG A 248 -54.55 -37.44 32.23
C ARG A 248 -53.50 -36.43 31.77
N GLY A 249 -53.78 -35.57 30.80
CA GLY A 249 -52.82 -34.55 30.34
C GLY A 249 -52.63 -33.46 31.39
N ALA A 250 -51.38 -33.15 31.74
CA ALA A 250 -51.01 -32.07 32.66
C ALA A 250 -51.12 -30.69 31.97
N PRO A 251 -52.05 -29.80 32.38
CA PRO A 251 -52.15 -28.44 31.81
C PRO A 251 -51.03 -27.55 32.35
N ALA A 252 -49.93 -27.38 31.61
CA ALA A 252 -48.74 -26.67 32.09
C ALA A 252 -48.28 -27.21 33.46
N ASN A 253 -48.19 -26.37 34.50
CA ASN A 253 -47.73 -26.78 35.82
C ASN A 253 -48.80 -27.44 36.72
N GLY A 254 -50.06 -27.48 36.28
CA GLY A 254 -51.11 -28.25 36.95
C GLY A 254 -51.00 -29.74 36.62
N GLY A 255 -51.36 -30.60 37.57
CA GLY A 255 -51.42 -32.05 37.39
C GLY A 255 -52.61 -32.50 36.55
N GLY A 256 -52.44 -33.56 35.77
CA GLY A 256 -53.55 -34.22 35.07
C GLY A 256 -54.46 -34.96 36.07
N GLY A 257 -55.76 -35.02 35.80
CA GLY A 257 -56.67 -35.90 36.55
C GLY A 257 -56.46 -37.37 36.17
N GLY A 258 -56.96 -38.31 36.98
CA GLY A 258 -57.03 -39.71 36.55
C GLY A 258 -57.88 -39.88 35.28
N ASN A 259 -57.55 -40.83 34.40
CA ASN A 259 -58.50 -41.28 33.37
C ASN A 259 -59.35 -42.45 33.91
N GLY A 260 -60.55 -42.62 33.36
CA GLY A 260 -61.41 -43.76 33.70
C GLY A 260 -60.71 -45.11 33.44
N HIS A 261 -60.77 -46.10 34.33
CA HIS A 261 -61.61 -46.23 35.53
C HIS A 261 -60.76 -46.31 36.81
N ASN A 262 -61.00 -45.41 37.77
CA ASN A 262 -60.37 -45.30 39.09
C ASN A 262 -58.82 -45.30 39.03
N ALA A 263 -58.25 -44.39 38.23
CA ALA A 263 -56.83 -44.04 38.23
C ALA A 263 -56.55 -42.77 39.04
N GLY A 264 -55.31 -42.65 39.55
CA GLY A 264 -54.91 -41.56 40.43
C GLY A 264 -54.69 -40.23 39.72
N GLY A 265 -54.86 -39.13 40.47
CA GLY A 265 -54.47 -37.80 40.03
C GLY A 265 -52.95 -37.61 39.97
N GLY A 266 -52.44 -36.88 38.99
CA GLY A 266 -51.04 -36.46 38.90
C GLY A 266 -50.77 -35.26 39.79
N GLY A 267 -49.56 -35.15 40.35
CA GLY A 267 -49.16 -34.03 41.19
C GLY A 267 -48.92 -32.74 40.39
N GLY A 268 -49.08 -31.58 41.03
CA GLY A 268 -48.74 -30.27 40.46
C GLY A 268 -47.23 -30.01 40.41
N ALA A 269 -46.82 -28.83 39.93
CA ALA A 269 -45.41 -28.47 39.76
C ALA A 269 -45.13 -26.95 39.83
N ASN A 270 -43.86 -26.58 39.93
CA ASN A 270 -43.39 -25.19 39.83
C ASN A 270 -41.97 -25.11 39.24
N GLY A 271 -40.95 -24.69 39.97
CA GLY A 271 -39.56 -24.72 39.46
C GLY A 271 -39.03 -26.14 39.24
N GLY A 272 -37.91 -26.24 38.52
CA GLY A 272 -37.16 -27.50 38.38
C GLY A 272 -36.29 -27.54 37.14
N ASN A 273 -35.53 -28.62 36.97
CA ASN A 273 -34.75 -28.83 35.75
C ASN A 273 -35.65 -29.04 34.52
N THR A 274 -35.13 -28.88 33.30
CA THR A 274 -35.95 -28.88 32.07
C THR A 274 -36.36 -30.26 31.55
N THR A 275 -36.00 -31.36 32.21
CA THR A 275 -36.26 -32.74 31.74
C THR A 275 -37.60 -33.27 32.24
N TRP A 276 -38.71 -32.77 31.67
CA TRP A 276 -40.05 -33.26 31.96
C TRP A 276 -40.50 -34.34 30.97
N ASN A 277 -41.19 -35.37 31.47
CA ASN A 277 -41.93 -36.34 30.67
C ASN A 277 -43.32 -36.70 31.25
N GLY A 278 -43.69 -36.10 32.40
CA GLY A 278 -44.97 -36.31 33.07
C GLY A 278 -45.09 -37.59 33.88
N GLN A 279 -44.05 -38.43 33.90
CA GLN A 279 -44.05 -39.74 34.58
C GLN A 279 -43.51 -39.67 36.02
N GLY A 280 -43.03 -38.50 36.47
CA GLY A 280 -42.44 -38.31 37.80
C GLY A 280 -41.14 -39.07 38.04
N ASN A 281 -40.84 -39.35 39.31
CA ASN A 281 -39.70 -40.15 39.74
C ASN A 281 -40.18 -41.38 40.51
N PRO A 282 -39.88 -42.60 40.03
CA PRO A 282 -40.14 -43.84 40.77
C PRO A 282 -39.64 -43.77 42.21
N ASP A 283 -40.47 -44.11 43.20
CA ASP A 283 -39.94 -44.47 44.52
C ASP A 283 -39.21 -45.82 44.39
N LEU A 284 -37.97 -45.84 44.88
CA LEU A 284 -37.04 -46.98 44.88
C LEU A 284 -36.60 -47.35 46.32
N SER A 285 -37.30 -46.84 47.34
CA SER A 285 -37.07 -47.15 48.76
C SER A 285 -37.22 -48.65 49.07
N GLY A 286 -38.07 -49.37 48.33
CA GLY A 286 -38.25 -50.81 48.39
C GLY A 286 -37.46 -51.57 47.31
N THR A 287 -36.71 -52.62 47.70
CA THR A 287 -35.86 -53.40 46.77
C THR A 287 -36.61 -54.07 45.61
N ASN A 288 -37.89 -54.41 45.82
CA ASN A 288 -38.72 -55.06 44.81
C ASN A 288 -39.19 -54.08 43.72
N TRP A 289 -39.22 -52.78 44.02
CA TRP A 289 -39.95 -51.82 43.21
C TRP A 289 -39.27 -51.53 41.87
N ASN A 290 -37.93 -51.63 41.80
CA ASN A 290 -37.19 -51.65 40.52
C ASN A 290 -37.77 -52.67 39.52
N GLN A 291 -38.08 -53.88 39.99
CA GLN A 291 -38.60 -54.96 39.13
C GLN A 291 -40.04 -54.69 38.68
N ALA A 292 -40.88 -54.12 39.54
CA ALA A 292 -42.23 -53.71 39.17
C ALA A 292 -42.20 -52.57 38.12
N TRP A 293 -41.35 -51.56 38.33
CA TRP A 293 -41.20 -50.42 37.42
C TRP A 293 -40.66 -50.82 36.05
N ASP A 294 -39.59 -51.63 35.99
CA ASP A 294 -38.98 -52.05 34.72
C ASP A 294 -39.89 -52.99 33.88
N ILE A 295 -40.96 -53.54 34.48
CA ILE A 295 -41.95 -54.41 33.81
C ILE A 295 -43.15 -53.61 33.25
N ASP A 296 -43.40 -52.39 33.73
CA ASP A 296 -44.36 -51.44 33.14
C ASP A 296 -43.96 -51.11 31.67
N GLY A 297 -42.69 -50.79 31.47
CA GLY A 297 -42.15 -50.46 30.15
C GLY A 297 -42.44 -49.04 29.66
N THR A 298 -43.36 -48.29 30.31
CA THR A 298 -43.40 -46.82 30.19
C THR A 298 -42.38 -46.13 31.10
N LEU A 299 -42.08 -46.78 32.24
CA LEU A 299 -41.09 -46.38 33.23
C LEU A 299 -39.94 -47.40 33.30
N THR A 300 -38.85 -46.95 33.91
CA THR A 300 -37.73 -47.77 34.38
C THR A 300 -37.22 -47.19 35.69
N SER A 301 -36.47 -47.94 36.47
CA SER A 301 -35.74 -47.46 37.66
C SER A 301 -34.72 -46.33 37.38
N ALA A 302 -34.45 -46.02 36.11
CA ALA A 302 -33.61 -44.89 35.69
C ALA A 302 -34.41 -43.72 35.06
N THR A 303 -35.72 -43.86 34.89
CA THR A 303 -36.55 -42.77 34.36
C THR A 303 -36.77 -41.73 35.45
N THR A 304 -36.44 -40.48 35.14
CA THR A 304 -36.68 -39.32 36.01
C THR A 304 -37.51 -38.28 35.27
N SER A 305 -38.24 -37.47 36.02
CA SER A 305 -38.93 -36.28 35.53
C SER A 305 -38.77 -35.15 36.55
N SER A 306 -38.51 -33.95 36.06
CA SER A 306 -38.83 -32.75 36.83
C SER A 306 -40.34 -32.51 36.88
N GLY A 307 -40.79 -31.58 37.72
CA GLY A 307 -42.19 -31.29 37.92
C GLY A 307 -42.91 -32.34 38.77
N GLY A 308 -44.18 -32.58 38.50
CA GLY A 308 -45.03 -33.47 39.31
C GLY A 308 -44.75 -34.96 39.08
N GLY A 309 -45.18 -35.74 40.05
CA GLY A 309 -45.35 -37.19 39.99
C GLY A 309 -46.60 -37.58 39.21
N ARG A 310 -46.60 -38.75 38.58
CA ARG A 310 -47.79 -39.31 37.92
C ARG A 310 -48.68 -40.03 38.93
N GLY A 311 -49.98 -40.03 38.69
CA GLY A 311 -50.95 -40.85 39.42
C GLY A 311 -50.86 -42.34 39.06
N GLY A 312 -51.41 -43.18 39.93
CA GLY A 312 -51.37 -44.63 39.80
C GLY A 312 -52.23 -45.21 38.68
N TYR A 313 -52.10 -46.52 38.48
CA TYR A 313 -52.81 -47.27 37.45
C TYR A 313 -54.33 -47.25 37.63
N THR A 314 -55.07 -47.57 36.57
CA THR A 314 -56.52 -47.81 36.69
C THR A 314 -56.84 -49.03 37.56
N TYR A 315 -58.12 -49.23 37.84
CA TYR A 315 -58.67 -50.36 38.58
C TYR A 315 -58.17 -51.75 38.11
N GLY A 316 -57.64 -52.54 39.05
CA GLY A 316 -57.43 -53.99 38.97
C GLY A 316 -58.33 -54.75 39.95
N ARG A 317 -58.77 -55.96 39.57
CA ARG A 317 -59.74 -56.79 40.33
C ARG A 317 -59.27 -58.22 40.62
N ALA A 318 -58.00 -58.50 40.35
CA ALA A 318 -57.38 -59.79 40.61
C ALA A 318 -56.09 -59.57 41.41
N ASN A 319 -55.93 -60.37 42.45
CA ASN A 319 -54.69 -60.47 43.21
C ASN A 319 -53.69 -61.32 42.41
N LEU A 320 -52.67 -60.66 41.84
CA LEU A 320 -51.63 -61.24 40.98
C LEU A 320 -50.29 -60.60 41.36
N ASP A 321 -49.19 -61.31 41.12
CA ASP A 321 -47.84 -60.85 41.45
C ASP A 321 -47.42 -59.68 40.53
N ALA A 322 -47.43 -58.46 41.07
CA ALA A 322 -47.08 -57.23 40.38
C ALA A 322 -45.60 -57.13 39.99
N LEU A 323 -44.74 -58.07 40.44
CA LEU A 323 -43.34 -58.19 40.02
C LEU A 323 -43.19 -59.14 38.80
N THR A 324 -44.27 -59.72 38.29
CA THR A 324 -44.23 -60.65 37.14
C THR A 324 -45.34 -60.46 36.11
N VAL A 325 -46.49 -59.86 36.47
CA VAL A 325 -47.58 -59.54 35.55
C VAL A 325 -47.61 -58.03 35.28
N PRO A 326 -47.42 -57.57 34.03
CA PRO A 326 -47.34 -56.15 33.72
C PRO A 326 -48.69 -55.42 33.89
N PRO A 327 -48.70 -54.10 34.13
CA PRO A 327 -49.89 -53.28 33.98
C PRO A 327 -50.50 -53.42 32.58
N GLY A 328 -51.83 -53.40 32.49
CA GLY A 328 -52.58 -53.58 31.24
C GLY A 328 -52.82 -55.03 30.80
N ASP A 329 -52.27 -56.05 31.48
CA ASP A 329 -52.58 -57.45 31.16
C ASP A 329 -54.05 -57.81 31.50
N PRO A 330 -54.82 -58.41 30.58
CA PRO A 330 -56.23 -58.76 30.82
C PRO A 330 -56.51 -59.69 32.01
N SER A 331 -55.50 -60.38 32.54
CA SER A 331 -55.65 -61.23 33.73
C SER A 331 -55.88 -60.43 35.02
N TRP A 332 -55.49 -59.15 35.08
CA TRP A 332 -55.81 -58.26 36.21
C TRP A 332 -57.32 -58.04 36.40
N ASN A 333 -58.14 -58.24 35.37
CA ASN A 333 -59.56 -57.92 35.35
C ASN A 333 -59.84 -56.44 35.75
N GLY A 334 -61.12 -56.07 35.93
CA GLY A 334 -61.48 -54.66 36.16
C GLY A 334 -61.18 -53.84 34.91
N ASN A 335 -60.39 -52.78 35.05
CA ASN A 335 -59.83 -52.01 33.94
C ASN A 335 -58.41 -52.44 33.52
N ASN A 336 -57.98 -53.61 34.00
CA ASN A 336 -56.70 -54.27 33.71
C ASN A 336 -55.46 -53.52 34.23
N ARG A 337 -55.62 -52.62 35.20
CA ARG A 337 -54.50 -51.95 35.87
C ARG A 337 -53.57 -51.22 34.88
N GLN A 338 -54.14 -50.31 34.08
CA GLN A 338 -53.47 -49.65 32.95
C GLN A 338 -52.69 -48.38 33.36
N GLU A 339 -51.63 -48.07 32.63
CA GLU A 339 -50.86 -46.82 32.70
C GLU A 339 -51.68 -45.64 32.15
N LEU A 340 -52.63 -45.15 32.96
CA LEU A 340 -53.57 -44.10 32.59
C LEU A 340 -53.82 -43.08 33.72
N GLY A 341 -53.04 -43.14 34.81
CA GLY A 341 -53.02 -42.11 35.83
C GLY A 341 -52.61 -40.75 35.28
N GLY A 342 -53.01 -39.69 36.00
CA GLY A 342 -52.73 -38.32 35.64
C GLY A 342 -51.23 -38.06 35.52
N LEU A 343 -50.79 -37.41 34.42
CA LEU A 343 -49.41 -36.97 34.29
C LEU A 343 -49.11 -35.86 35.30
N GLY A 344 -47.90 -35.87 35.85
CA GLY A 344 -47.43 -34.82 36.72
C GLY A 344 -47.22 -33.49 35.99
N GLY A 345 -47.50 -32.38 36.69
CA GLY A 345 -47.34 -31.01 36.20
C GLY A 345 -45.94 -30.74 35.65
N ARG A 346 -45.85 -29.83 34.69
CA ARG A 346 -44.59 -29.40 34.07
C ARG A 346 -43.89 -28.34 34.91
N PRO A 347 -42.55 -28.34 35.02
CA PRO A 347 -41.87 -27.22 35.61
C PRO A 347 -42.03 -25.96 34.73
N VAL A 348 -42.09 -24.80 35.37
CA VAL A 348 -42.00 -23.48 34.76
C VAL A 348 -40.56 -22.95 34.87
N PRO A 349 -40.04 -22.24 33.86
CA PRO A 349 -38.72 -21.64 33.95
C PRO A 349 -38.77 -20.43 34.89
N PHE A 350 -37.89 -20.40 35.87
CA PHE A 350 -37.77 -19.31 36.83
C PHE A 350 -36.96 -18.13 36.25
N ASP A 351 -37.35 -16.91 36.64
CA ASP A 351 -36.77 -15.63 36.20
C ASP A 351 -37.07 -14.61 37.33
N ASP A 352 -36.22 -14.53 38.35
CA ASP A 352 -36.43 -13.64 39.50
C ASP A 352 -36.53 -12.15 39.10
N THR A 353 -35.87 -11.75 38.01
CA THR A 353 -35.95 -10.37 37.48
C THR A 353 -37.34 -9.97 36.98
N GLY A 354 -38.23 -10.93 36.70
CA GLY A 354 -39.55 -10.57 36.14
C GLY A 354 -40.63 -11.65 36.04
N ARG A 355 -40.46 -12.87 36.55
CA ARG A 355 -41.53 -13.89 36.64
C ARG A 355 -41.46 -14.74 37.91
N LEU A 356 -42.57 -14.76 38.65
CA LEU A 356 -42.77 -15.59 39.82
C LEU A 356 -44.05 -16.42 39.66
N PHE A 357 -44.10 -17.63 40.17
CA PHE A 357 -45.22 -18.56 39.94
C PHE A 357 -45.69 -19.24 41.23
N PHE A 358 -47.01 -19.41 41.35
CA PHE A 358 -47.58 -20.37 42.29
C PHE A 358 -47.27 -21.80 41.87
N GLY A 359 -47.21 -22.70 42.84
CA GLY A 359 -47.32 -24.13 42.59
C GLY A 359 -48.63 -24.44 41.90
N GLY A 360 -48.57 -25.32 40.90
CA GLY A 360 -49.76 -25.89 40.25
C GLY A 360 -50.55 -26.78 41.20
N GLY A 361 -51.85 -26.84 41.02
CA GLY A 361 -52.67 -27.83 41.74
C GLY A 361 -52.40 -29.24 41.21
N GLY A 362 -52.50 -30.26 42.07
CA GLY A 362 -52.62 -31.64 41.62
C GLY A 362 -53.97 -31.91 40.94
N GLY A 363 -54.06 -32.94 40.12
CA GLY A 363 -55.34 -33.41 39.57
C GLY A 363 -56.12 -34.25 40.57
N ALA A 364 -57.44 -34.36 40.38
CA ALA A 364 -58.28 -35.27 41.15
C ALA A 364 -58.07 -36.73 40.71
N GLY A 365 -58.40 -37.68 41.60
CA GLY A 365 -58.55 -39.09 41.24
C GLY A 365 -59.89 -39.36 40.55
N ASP A 366 -59.92 -40.39 39.70
CA ASP A 366 -61.15 -40.87 39.05
C ASP A 366 -61.98 -41.72 40.02
N GLY A 367 -63.31 -41.60 39.97
CA GLY A 367 -64.19 -42.27 40.92
C GLY A 367 -65.64 -42.40 40.48
N ASN A 368 -66.36 -43.32 41.12
CA ASN A 368 -67.77 -43.57 40.89
C ASN A 368 -68.59 -43.91 42.16
N ASN A 369 -67.98 -44.01 43.34
CA ASN A 369 -68.66 -44.40 44.59
C ASN A 369 -68.75 -43.27 45.64
N ASN A 370 -68.37 -42.03 45.26
CA ASN A 370 -68.23 -40.80 46.04
C ASN A 370 -67.11 -40.92 47.09
N GLN A 371 -66.00 -41.58 46.70
CA GLN A 371 -64.86 -41.89 47.57
C GLN A 371 -63.52 -41.46 46.97
N ALA A 372 -63.51 -40.83 45.79
CA ALA A 372 -62.33 -40.22 45.19
C ALA A 372 -61.84 -39.00 45.98
N GLY A 373 -60.56 -38.68 45.84
CA GLY A 373 -59.91 -37.53 46.48
C GLY A 373 -59.65 -36.37 45.51
N GLY A 374 -59.84 -35.14 45.99
CA GLY A 374 -59.47 -33.92 45.29
C GLY A 374 -57.95 -33.73 45.21
N GLY A 375 -57.50 -32.98 44.21
CA GLY A 375 -56.09 -32.62 44.09
C GLY A 375 -55.65 -31.66 45.20
N GLY A 376 -54.39 -31.77 45.63
CA GLY A 376 -53.77 -30.81 46.53
C GLY A 376 -53.57 -29.45 45.85
N ALA A 377 -53.87 -28.36 46.55
CA ALA A 377 -53.54 -27.02 46.07
C ALA A 377 -52.03 -26.77 46.14
N GLY A 378 -51.46 -26.07 45.15
CA GLY A 378 -50.04 -25.75 45.15
C GLY A 378 -49.66 -24.69 46.20
N GLY A 379 -48.37 -24.52 46.46
CA GLY A 379 -47.85 -23.46 47.33
C GLY A 379 -48.01 -22.08 46.71
N GLY A 380 -48.25 -21.08 47.55
CA GLY A 380 -48.33 -19.68 47.14
C GLY A 380 -46.96 -19.06 46.81
N LEU A 381 -46.89 -17.74 46.92
CA LEU A 381 -45.71 -16.92 46.65
C LEU A 381 -45.34 -16.11 47.90
N ILE A 382 -44.08 -16.17 48.31
CA ILE A 382 -43.51 -15.30 49.35
C ILE A 382 -42.47 -14.38 48.71
N TYR A 383 -42.59 -13.08 48.97
CA TYR A 383 -41.68 -12.03 48.50
C TYR A 383 -41.26 -11.15 49.68
N ILE A 384 -39.97 -11.16 50.02
CA ILE A 384 -39.43 -10.44 51.17
C ILE A 384 -38.30 -9.52 50.72
N ILE A 385 -38.39 -8.26 51.13
CA ILE A 385 -37.31 -7.28 51.09
C ILE A 385 -36.94 -6.98 52.54
N ALA A 386 -35.67 -7.13 52.91
CA ALA A 386 -35.20 -6.78 54.25
C ALA A 386 -33.76 -6.25 54.22
N ASN A 387 -33.35 -5.40 55.17
CA ASN A 387 -31.91 -5.20 55.39
C ASN A 387 -31.29 -6.40 56.13
N SER A 388 -32.03 -7.03 57.05
CA SER A 388 -31.56 -8.18 57.83
C SER A 388 -32.71 -9.13 58.21
N ILE A 389 -32.44 -10.45 58.20
CA ILE A 389 -33.41 -11.49 58.59
C ILE A 389 -32.82 -12.42 59.63
N ASP A 390 -33.52 -12.60 60.75
CA ASP A 390 -33.13 -13.49 61.85
C ASP A 390 -34.31 -14.26 62.47
N GLY A 391 -34.06 -15.00 63.55
CA GLY A 391 -35.06 -15.78 64.30
C GLY A 391 -34.85 -17.29 64.22
N SER A 392 -35.81 -18.07 64.72
CA SER A 392 -35.76 -19.54 64.78
C SER A 392 -36.96 -20.26 64.16
N GLY A 393 -37.73 -19.56 63.32
CA GLY A 393 -38.97 -20.02 62.70
C GLY A 393 -38.78 -20.70 61.34
N GLN A 394 -39.84 -20.70 60.53
CA GLN A 394 -39.81 -21.19 59.15
C GLN A 394 -40.54 -20.25 58.18
N ILE A 395 -40.07 -20.23 56.94
CA ILE A 395 -40.71 -19.60 55.79
C ILE A 395 -41.17 -20.74 54.86
N LEU A 396 -42.47 -20.81 54.58
CA LEU A 396 -43.15 -22.00 54.07
C LEU A 396 -44.02 -21.64 52.86
N ALA A 397 -43.78 -22.31 51.75
CA ALA A 397 -44.61 -22.23 50.54
C ALA A 397 -44.79 -23.64 49.97
N ASN A 398 -45.15 -24.61 50.80
CA ASN A 398 -45.26 -26.01 50.37
C ASN A 398 -46.54 -26.24 49.55
N GLY A 399 -46.53 -27.27 48.70
CA GLY A 399 -47.79 -27.82 48.17
C GLY A 399 -48.60 -28.47 49.28
N ALA A 400 -49.92 -28.38 49.22
CA ALA A 400 -50.79 -29.21 50.03
C ALA A 400 -50.81 -30.65 49.50
N ASP A 401 -50.96 -31.61 50.41
CA ASP A 401 -51.12 -33.02 50.04
C ASP A 401 -52.41 -33.23 49.21
N GLY A 402 -52.41 -34.25 48.35
CA GLY A 402 -53.61 -34.70 47.65
C GLY A 402 -54.52 -35.45 48.62
N GLU A 403 -55.84 -35.35 48.44
CA GLU A 403 -56.77 -36.01 49.36
C GLU A 403 -56.73 -37.54 49.16
N ASP A 404 -56.59 -38.27 50.27
CA ASP A 404 -56.81 -39.72 50.33
C ASP A 404 -58.22 -40.09 49.86
N THR A 405 -58.42 -41.35 49.48
CA THR A 405 -59.77 -41.90 49.25
C THR A 405 -60.63 -41.81 50.53
N GLN A 406 -61.83 -41.24 50.42
CA GLN A 406 -62.69 -40.95 51.56
C GLN A 406 -63.87 -41.92 51.66
N GLY A 407 -64.12 -42.50 52.83
CA GLY A 407 -65.38 -43.18 53.12
C GLY A 407 -65.27 -44.50 53.87
N GLY A 408 -65.93 -45.53 53.34
CA GLY A 408 -66.17 -46.79 54.03
C GLY A 408 -65.76 -48.05 53.26
N SER A 409 -65.47 -47.94 51.96
CA SER A 409 -64.88 -49.00 51.13
C SER A 409 -63.61 -48.56 50.42
N ASN A 410 -63.44 -47.24 50.21
CA ASN A 410 -62.25 -46.54 49.70
C ASN A 410 -61.87 -46.89 48.25
N ASN A 411 -62.80 -47.51 47.52
CA ASN A 411 -62.60 -48.15 46.21
C ASN A 411 -62.81 -47.21 45.01
N ASP A 412 -62.36 -45.96 45.17
CA ASP A 412 -62.15 -44.97 44.10
C ASP A 412 -60.65 -44.56 44.13
N ALA A 413 -60.22 -43.56 43.34
CA ALA A 413 -58.83 -43.10 43.36
C ALA A 413 -58.63 -41.75 44.10
N PRO A 414 -57.51 -41.55 44.81
CA PRO A 414 -57.14 -40.30 45.46
C PRO A 414 -56.51 -39.27 44.51
N GLY A 415 -56.40 -38.03 44.98
CA GLY A 415 -55.83 -36.91 44.23
C GLY A 415 -54.30 -36.82 44.29
N GLY A 416 -53.71 -36.13 43.32
CA GLY A 416 -52.27 -35.81 43.31
C GLY A 416 -51.94 -34.63 44.22
N GLY A 417 -50.72 -34.59 44.76
CA GLY A 417 -50.23 -33.51 45.63
C GLY A 417 -49.96 -32.21 44.87
N GLY A 418 -50.17 -31.06 45.52
CA GLY A 418 -49.88 -29.75 44.96
C GLY A 418 -48.38 -29.51 44.76
N GLY A 419 -48.01 -28.73 43.74
CA GLY A 419 -46.62 -28.32 43.55
C GLY A 419 -46.16 -27.31 44.61
N GLY A 420 -44.88 -27.29 44.94
CA GLY A 420 -44.29 -26.26 45.81
C GLY A 420 -44.42 -24.86 45.22
N GLY A 421 -44.44 -23.85 46.08
CA GLY A 421 -44.58 -22.43 45.73
C GLY A 421 -43.27 -21.76 45.32
N THR A 422 -43.25 -20.42 45.36
CA THR A 422 -42.05 -19.62 45.11
C THR A 422 -41.73 -18.77 46.33
N VAL A 423 -40.47 -18.76 46.77
CA VAL A 423 -39.96 -17.88 47.82
C VAL A 423 -38.79 -17.06 47.27
N VAL A 424 -38.93 -15.73 47.29
CA VAL A 424 -37.89 -14.76 46.91
C VAL A 424 -37.58 -13.85 48.10
N ILE A 425 -36.30 -13.75 48.46
CA ILE A 425 -35.85 -12.99 49.63
C ILE A 425 -34.60 -12.18 49.30
N SER A 426 -34.73 -10.86 49.18
CA SER A 426 -33.56 -9.96 49.17
C SER A 426 -33.22 -9.52 50.58
N ALA A 427 -32.02 -9.87 51.05
CA ALA A 427 -31.48 -9.40 52.31
C ALA A 427 -29.96 -9.19 52.28
N ALA A 428 -29.49 -8.08 52.86
CA ALA A 428 -28.05 -7.84 53.03
C ALA A 428 -27.44 -8.79 54.09
N SER A 429 -28.25 -9.35 54.98
CA SER A 429 -27.85 -10.43 55.90
C SER A 429 -29.02 -11.38 56.23
N PHE A 430 -28.74 -12.68 56.26
CA PHE A 430 -29.71 -13.73 56.58
C PHE A 430 -29.09 -14.75 57.56
N SER A 431 -29.67 -14.91 58.74
CA SER A 431 -29.25 -15.94 59.71
C SER A 431 -30.37 -16.33 60.67
N GLY A 432 -31.13 -17.37 60.34
CA GLY A 432 -32.17 -17.86 61.25
C GLY A 432 -33.14 -18.88 60.65
N PRO A 433 -34.29 -18.43 60.12
CA PRO A 433 -35.40 -19.30 59.73
C PRO A 433 -35.05 -20.18 58.52
N GLY A 434 -35.54 -21.42 58.54
CA GLY A 434 -35.44 -22.33 57.39
C GLY A 434 -36.49 -22.02 56.33
N ILE A 435 -36.16 -22.24 55.05
CA ILE A 435 -37.04 -21.93 53.92
C ILE A 435 -37.48 -23.23 53.23
N PHE A 436 -38.78 -23.42 53.03
CA PHE A 436 -39.35 -24.65 52.50
C PHE A 436 -40.36 -24.32 51.39
N ALA A 437 -40.20 -24.97 50.25
CA ALA A 437 -41.13 -24.95 49.13
C ALA A 437 -41.24 -26.37 48.56
N ASP A 438 -41.49 -27.34 49.43
CA ASP A 438 -41.60 -28.76 49.08
C ASP A 438 -42.95 -29.04 48.40
N GLY A 439 -43.01 -30.03 47.50
CA GLY A 439 -44.27 -30.50 46.91
C GLY A 439 -45.07 -31.35 47.91
N GLY A 440 -46.41 -31.28 47.84
CA GLY A 440 -47.29 -32.09 48.69
C GLY A 440 -47.25 -33.57 48.31
N VAL A 441 -47.53 -34.44 49.27
CA VAL A 441 -47.63 -35.89 49.05
C VAL A 441 -48.89 -36.20 48.22
N GLY A 442 -48.84 -37.20 47.34
CA GLY A 442 -50.04 -37.71 46.67
C GLY A 442 -50.92 -38.51 47.64
N GLY A 443 -52.24 -38.41 47.52
CA GLY A 443 -53.16 -39.06 48.46
C GLY A 443 -53.08 -40.59 48.44
N ASP A 444 -53.28 -41.21 49.59
CA ASP A 444 -53.31 -42.66 49.77
C ASP A 444 -54.66 -43.26 49.31
N GLN A 445 -54.57 -44.50 48.82
CA GLN A 445 -55.68 -45.31 48.33
C GLN A 445 -55.96 -46.40 49.37
N LEU A 446 -57.08 -46.26 50.09
CA LEU A 446 -57.29 -46.90 51.39
C LEU A 446 -58.18 -48.16 51.36
N THR A 447 -58.39 -48.79 50.20
CA THR A 447 -59.13 -50.07 50.09
C THR A 447 -58.34 -51.21 50.74
N ILE A 448 -59.05 -52.08 51.47
CA ILE A 448 -58.50 -53.35 52.00
C ILE A 448 -59.26 -54.55 51.41
N GLY A 449 -58.78 -55.05 50.26
CA GLY A 449 -59.33 -56.24 49.60
C GLY A 449 -58.72 -56.57 48.23
N ASN A 450 -59.37 -57.48 47.49
CA ASN A 450 -58.94 -57.92 46.15
C ASN A 450 -59.38 -56.93 45.03
N GLU A 451 -59.02 -55.66 45.22
CA GLU A 451 -59.49 -54.47 44.51
C GLU A 451 -58.37 -53.42 44.63
N SER A 452 -57.83 -52.92 43.51
CA SER A 452 -56.64 -52.04 43.52
C SER A 452 -56.75 -50.87 42.54
N GLU A 453 -56.96 -49.68 43.07
CA GLU A 453 -57.03 -48.39 42.38
C GLU A 453 -55.69 -47.63 42.43
N GLY A 454 -55.52 -46.59 41.62
CA GLY A 454 -54.26 -45.86 41.48
C GLY A 454 -54.07 -44.73 42.49
N PRO A 455 -53.01 -44.73 43.34
CA PRO A 455 -52.73 -43.65 44.29
C PRO A 455 -52.35 -42.30 43.65
N GLY A 456 -52.27 -41.24 44.44
CA GLY A 456 -51.91 -39.91 43.97
C GLY A 456 -50.43 -39.78 43.60
N GLY A 457 -50.13 -39.03 42.53
CA GLY A 457 -48.76 -38.59 42.22
C GLY A 457 -48.31 -37.47 43.16
N GLY A 458 -47.05 -37.50 43.60
CA GLY A 458 -46.50 -36.46 44.47
C GLY A 458 -46.29 -35.12 43.75
N GLY A 459 -46.48 -34.00 44.43
CA GLY A 459 -46.23 -32.67 43.87
C GLY A 459 -44.73 -32.43 43.60
N GLY A 460 -44.40 -31.74 42.51
CA GLY A 460 -43.05 -31.26 42.25
C GLY A 460 -42.64 -30.13 43.20
N GLY A 461 -41.36 -30.00 43.48
CA GLY A 461 -40.83 -28.93 44.34
C GLY A 461 -40.99 -27.52 43.75
N GLY A 462 -40.84 -26.54 44.64
CA GLY A 462 -40.96 -25.11 44.38
C GLY A 462 -39.67 -24.42 43.96
N VAL A 463 -39.61 -23.10 44.17
CA VAL A 463 -38.39 -22.28 44.00
C VAL A 463 -38.06 -21.54 45.29
N ILE A 464 -36.77 -21.50 45.63
CA ILE A 464 -36.19 -20.68 46.68
C ILE A 464 -35.00 -19.91 46.09
N ALA A 465 -35.13 -18.58 46.00
CA ALA A 465 -34.06 -17.66 45.61
C ALA A 465 -33.86 -16.64 46.75
N TYR A 466 -32.61 -16.49 47.21
CA TYR A 466 -32.33 -15.63 48.38
C TYR A 466 -30.90 -15.09 48.41
N SER A 467 -30.73 -13.94 49.06
CA SER A 467 -29.43 -13.35 49.37
C SER A 467 -29.16 -13.28 50.89
N GLY A 468 -27.91 -12.97 51.26
CA GLY A 468 -27.56 -12.55 52.63
C GLY A 468 -26.93 -13.59 53.57
N GLY A 469 -26.90 -14.90 53.27
CA GLY A 469 -26.27 -15.86 54.18
C GLY A 469 -26.44 -17.34 53.86
N LEU A 470 -26.30 -18.19 54.90
CA LEU A 470 -26.54 -19.63 54.85
C LEU A 470 -27.73 -19.98 55.75
N THR A 471 -28.72 -20.67 55.19
CA THR A 471 -29.83 -21.27 55.96
C THR A 471 -30.13 -22.69 55.47
N THR A 472 -30.99 -23.42 56.18
CA THR A 472 -31.55 -24.69 55.69
C THR A 472 -32.66 -24.39 54.68
N THR A 473 -32.50 -24.86 53.45
CA THR A 473 -33.53 -24.76 52.41
C THR A 473 -33.98 -26.13 51.92
N SER A 474 -35.25 -26.24 51.50
CA SER A 474 -35.79 -27.45 50.86
C SER A 474 -36.80 -27.12 49.77
N ALA A 475 -36.69 -27.78 48.62
CA ALA A 475 -37.65 -27.76 47.53
C ALA A 475 -37.72 -29.16 46.93
N ALA A 476 -37.96 -30.16 47.78
CA ALA A 476 -38.12 -31.55 47.39
C ALA A 476 -39.43 -31.76 46.62
N GLY A 477 -39.48 -32.81 45.80
CA GLY A 477 -40.75 -33.36 45.36
C GLY A 477 -41.41 -34.11 46.51
N GLY A 478 -42.74 -34.01 46.62
CA GLY A 478 -43.53 -34.82 47.55
C GLY A 478 -43.53 -36.29 47.15
N GLY A 479 -43.78 -37.16 48.13
CA GLY A 479 -43.92 -38.59 47.88
C GLY A 479 -45.16 -38.90 47.04
N ASN A 480 -45.16 -40.03 46.32
CA ASN A 480 -46.42 -40.62 45.86
C ASN A 480 -47.25 -41.10 47.05
N GLY A 481 -48.57 -41.17 46.83
CA GLY A 481 -49.45 -41.99 47.65
C GLY A 481 -49.18 -43.48 47.43
N SER A 482 -49.85 -44.30 48.22
CA SER A 482 -49.73 -45.75 48.25
C SER A 482 -51.12 -46.41 48.30
N SER A 483 -51.21 -47.68 47.91
CA SER A 483 -52.41 -48.49 48.01
C SER A 483 -52.30 -49.45 49.19
N ALA A 484 -53.33 -49.47 50.03
CA ALA A 484 -53.52 -50.41 51.13
C ALA A 484 -54.05 -51.79 50.66
N SER A 485 -54.25 -51.97 49.35
CA SER A 485 -54.88 -53.16 48.76
C SER A 485 -54.08 -54.45 48.99
N ASP A 486 -54.78 -55.51 49.39
CA ASP A 486 -54.24 -56.87 49.48
C ASP A 486 -53.73 -57.39 48.11
N SER A 487 -54.07 -56.72 47.00
CA SER A 487 -53.76 -57.14 45.62
C SER A 487 -52.40 -56.67 45.09
N VAL A 488 -51.74 -55.72 45.76
CA VAL A 488 -50.49 -55.07 45.29
C VAL A 488 -49.50 -54.79 46.43
N THR A 489 -49.55 -55.57 47.51
CA THR A 489 -48.74 -55.37 48.74
C THR A 489 -47.23 -55.35 48.50
N GLU A 490 -46.76 -55.98 47.43
CA GLU A 490 -45.37 -56.05 46.97
C GLU A 490 -44.90 -54.78 46.23
N PHE A 491 -45.85 -53.94 45.80
CA PHE A 491 -45.63 -52.72 45.02
C PHE A 491 -46.75 -51.69 45.31
N THR A 492 -46.77 -51.18 46.55
CA THR A 492 -47.83 -50.29 47.04
C THR A 492 -47.95 -48.94 46.32
N PRO A 493 -46.97 -48.34 45.63
CA PRO A 493 -47.22 -47.14 44.81
C PRO A 493 -48.25 -47.38 43.70
N ASN A 494 -48.45 -48.64 43.30
CA ASN A 494 -49.41 -49.06 42.28
C ASN A 494 -49.42 -48.18 41.01
N GLY A 495 -48.22 -47.80 40.56
CA GLY A 495 -48.00 -46.99 39.37
C GLY A 495 -47.82 -45.49 39.61
N ALA A 496 -48.07 -44.98 40.83
CA ALA A 496 -47.87 -43.58 41.20
C ALA A 496 -46.40 -43.27 41.50
N THR A 497 -45.95 -42.04 41.22
CA THR A 497 -44.54 -41.63 41.39
C THR A 497 -44.37 -40.34 42.19
N MET A 498 -43.19 -40.16 42.77
CA MET A 498 -42.82 -38.95 43.51
C MET A 498 -42.66 -37.76 42.55
N GLY A 499 -42.82 -36.55 43.09
CA GLY A 499 -42.43 -35.33 42.38
C GLY A 499 -40.92 -35.26 42.13
N GLY A 500 -40.52 -34.40 41.20
CA GLY A 500 -39.13 -33.96 41.07
C GLY A 500 -38.81 -32.85 42.05
N SER A 501 -37.55 -32.80 42.51
CA SER A 501 -37.04 -31.61 43.19
C SER A 501 -37.16 -30.38 42.30
N GLY A 502 -37.58 -29.27 42.91
CA GLY A 502 -37.56 -27.95 42.31
C GLY A 502 -36.17 -27.31 42.45
N LEU A 503 -36.14 -26.02 42.76
CA LEU A 503 -34.92 -25.22 42.83
C LEU A 503 -34.70 -24.71 44.26
N PRO A 504 -33.96 -25.43 45.12
CA PRO A 504 -33.89 -25.15 46.57
C PRO A 504 -32.93 -24.02 46.97
N ALA A 505 -32.08 -23.52 46.07
CA ALA A 505 -31.12 -22.46 46.36
C ALA A 505 -30.58 -21.84 45.07
N GLU A 506 -31.41 -21.06 44.37
CA GLU A 506 -30.92 -20.26 43.23
C GLU A 506 -30.09 -19.08 43.73
N SER A 507 -28.78 -19.16 43.53
CA SER A 507 -27.80 -18.15 43.90
C SER A 507 -27.59 -17.16 42.75
N THR A 508 -28.59 -16.33 42.47
CA THR A 508 -28.44 -15.25 41.49
C THR A 508 -27.76 -14.04 42.13
N THR A 509 -26.98 -13.29 41.35
CA THR A 509 -26.66 -11.89 41.69
C THR A 509 -27.89 -10.99 41.57
N ALA A 510 -28.89 -11.43 40.79
CA ALA A 510 -30.12 -10.71 40.49
C ALA A 510 -31.11 -10.57 41.66
N VAL A 511 -30.92 -11.24 42.80
CA VAL A 511 -31.70 -10.90 44.02
C VAL A 511 -31.28 -9.54 44.61
N ALA A 512 -30.17 -8.94 44.16
CA ALA A 512 -29.88 -7.51 44.34
C ALA A 512 -30.64 -6.67 43.30
N ASP A 513 -30.62 -7.11 42.04
CA ASP A 513 -31.27 -6.47 40.88
C ASP A 513 -32.78 -6.81 40.76
N LEU A 514 -33.47 -7.04 41.88
CA LEU A 514 -34.93 -7.18 41.88
C LEU A 514 -35.56 -5.86 41.36
N PRO A 515 -36.76 -5.89 40.74
CA PRO A 515 -37.49 -4.70 40.30
C PRO A 515 -38.07 -3.91 41.50
N ILE A 516 -37.16 -3.37 42.31
CA ILE A 516 -37.36 -2.56 43.51
C ILE A 516 -36.31 -1.45 43.47
N CYS A 517 -36.73 -0.19 43.40
CA CYS A 517 -35.80 0.93 43.55
C CYS A 517 -35.38 1.02 45.03
N THR A 518 -34.24 0.41 45.39
CA THR A 518 -33.75 0.39 46.77
C THR A 518 -33.05 1.69 47.15
N ALA A 519 -33.26 2.16 48.38
CA ALA A 519 -32.76 3.45 48.86
C ALA A 519 -31.28 3.39 49.27
N GLY A 520 -30.39 3.04 48.34
CA GLY A 520 -28.94 3.10 48.53
C GLY A 520 -28.35 4.50 48.31
N ALA A 521 -27.02 4.57 48.28
CA ALA A 521 -26.30 5.68 47.66
C ALA A 521 -25.50 5.10 46.48
N ASP A 522 -25.95 5.42 45.26
CA ASP A 522 -25.44 4.94 43.97
C ASP A 522 -24.44 5.97 43.46
N VAL A 523 -23.15 5.64 43.39
CA VAL A 523 -22.07 6.58 43.08
C VAL A 523 -21.50 6.47 41.67
N GLN A 524 -22.36 6.26 40.66
CA GLN A 524 -22.02 6.28 39.24
C GLN A 524 -20.83 7.17 38.85
N VAL A 525 -19.88 6.56 38.13
CA VAL A 525 -18.85 7.28 37.38
C VAL A 525 -19.11 7.21 35.88
N VAL A 526 -19.11 8.37 35.22
CA VAL A 526 -19.09 8.47 33.76
C VAL A 526 -17.86 9.27 33.35
N LYS A 527 -16.91 8.60 32.71
CA LYS A 527 -15.73 9.23 32.12
C LYS A 527 -16.01 9.46 30.63
N ASN A 528 -15.58 10.61 30.13
CA ASN A 528 -15.65 10.94 28.72
C ASN A 528 -14.29 11.40 28.22
N LEU A 529 -13.82 10.84 27.10
CA LEU A 529 -12.75 11.41 26.29
C LEU A 529 -13.29 12.68 25.60
N THR A 530 -12.93 13.86 26.10
CA THR A 530 -13.48 15.16 25.65
C THR A 530 -12.65 15.82 24.56
N SER A 531 -11.41 15.39 24.35
CA SER A 531 -10.63 15.73 23.16
C SER A 531 -11.17 14.98 21.93
N THR A 532 -10.91 15.50 20.74
CA THR A 532 -11.23 14.84 19.47
C THR A 532 -9.96 14.46 18.72
N GLY A 533 -9.94 13.26 18.14
CA GLY A 533 -8.85 12.81 17.26
C GLY A 533 -8.88 13.46 15.86
N PRO A 534 -8.01 13.03 14.92
CA PRO A 534 -7.08 11.90 15.04
C PRO A 534 -5.99 12.11 16.10
N TYR A 535 -5.49 11.00 16.65
CA TYR A 535 -4.47 11.00 17.69
C TYR A 535 -3.18 10.38 17.19
N ILE A 536 -2.05 10.88 17.70
CA ILE A 536 -0.69 10.40 17.42
C ILE A 536 0.10 10.28 18.73
N ALA A 537 1.23 9.56 18.76
CA ALA A 537 2.08 9.50 19.96
C ALA A 537 2.51 10.92 20.40
N GLY A 538 2.51 11.20 21.70
CA GLY A 538 2.76 12.54 22.25
C GLY A 538 1.56 13.51 22.23
N SER A 539 0.41 13.13 21.67
CA SER A 539 -0.81 13.95 21.76
C SER A 539 -1.25 14.12 23.20
N THR A 540 -1.73 15.31 23.57
CA THR A 540 -2.46 15.51 24.84
C THR A 540 -3.94 15.21 24.63
N VAL A 541 -4.45 14.21 25.34
CA VAL A 541 -5.89 13.92 25.46
C VAL A 541 -6.45 14.57 26.71
N THR A 542 -7.74 14.88 26.69
CA THR A 542 -8.47 15.44 27.83
C THR A 542 -9.66 14.56 28.18
N TYR A 543 -9.89 14.36 29.48
CA TYR A 543 -11.02 13.60 30.00
C TYR A 543 -11.82 14.43 30.98
N SER A 544 -13.13 14.21 30.97
CA SER A 544 -14.07 14.66 32.01
C SER A 544 -14.60 13.42 32.73
N ILE A 545 -14.14 13.20 33.96
CA ILE A 545 -14.75 12.22 34.87
C ILE A 545 -15.89 12.94 35.59
N THR A 546 -17.10 12.42 35.51
CA THR A 546 -18.24 12.87 36.31
C THR A 546 -18.55 11.78 37.32
N VAL A 547 -18.42 12.08 38.61
CA VAL A 547 -18.90 11.20 39.69
C VAL A 547 -20.22 11.79 40.18
N THR A 548 -21.30 11.02 40.12
CA THR A 548 -22.65 11.45 40.48
C THR A 548 -23.17 10.53 41.59
N ASN A 549 -23.84 11.09 42.59
CA ASN A 549 -24.68 10.28 43.46
C ASN A 549 -26.12 10.26 42.93
N ASN A 550 -26.51 9.20 42.23
CA ASN A 550 -27.86 8.97 41.75
C ASN A 550 -28.79 8.43 42.85
N GLY A 551 -28.23 7.93 43.95
CA GLY A 551 -28.98 7.29 45.03
C GLY A 551 -29.70 8.26 45.96
N LEU A 552 -30.67 7.72 46.71
CA LEU A 552 -31.51 8.50 47.60
C LEU A 552 -30.77 8.98 48.86
N ASN A 553 -29.80 8.19 49.34
CA ASN A 553 -28.95 8.54 50.48
C ASN A 553 -27.76 9.41 50.07
N THR A 554 -27.15 10.11 51.03
CA THR A 554 -25.89 10.86 50.79
C THR A 554 -24.71 9.89 50.82
N ALA A 555 -24.03 9.72 49.69
CA ALA A 555 -22.76 9.01 49.61
C ALA A 555 -21.65 9.79 50.32
N ASN A 556 -20.83 9.11 51.12
CA ASN A 556 -19.73 9.69 51.90
C ASN A 556 -18.40 9.01 51.55
N ASN A 557 -17.30 9.76 51.73
CA ASN A 557 -15.92 9.25 51.61
C ASN A 557 -15.61 8.60 50.24
N ILE A 558 -16.18 9.14 49.16
CA ILE A 558 -16.17 8.52 47.83
C ILE A 558 -14.73 8.51 47.29
N GLN A 559 -14.13 7.34 47.18
CA GLN A 559 -12.77 7.17 46.65
C GLN A 559 -12.82 7.05 45.13
N VAL A 560 -12.07 7.88 44.43
CA VAL A 560 -11.94 7.88 42.96
C VAL A 560 -10.52 7.43 42.59
N THR A 561 -10.41 6.44 41.70
CA THR A 561 -9.13 5.97 41.16
C THR A 561 -9.14 5.99 39.64
N ASP A 562 -8.01 6.31 39.00
CA ASP A 562 -7.89 6.38 37.54
C ASP A 562 -6.70 5.52 37.06
N THR A 563 -6.93 4.70 36.03
CA THR A 563 -6.02 3.64 35.59
C THR A 563 -5.67 3.81 34.10
N PRO A 564 -4.67 4.65 33.79
CA PRO A 564 -4.26 4.93 32.41
C PRO A 564 -3.45 3.79 31.78
N THR A 565 -3.77 3.47 30.53
CA THR A 565 -3.07 2.52 29.64
C THR A 565 -2.56 3.26 28.41
N ASN A 566 -1.26 3.15 28.11
CA ASN A 566 -0.56 3.92 27.06
C ASN A 566 -0.71 5.46 27.20
N LEU A 567 -0.97 5.93 28.43
CA LEU A 567 -1.16 7.32 28.78
C LEU A 567 -0.34 7.68 30.02
N ASN A 568 0.20 8.89 30.06
CA ASN A 568 0.80 9.48 31.25
C ASN A 568 -0.04 10.68 31.69
N ILE A 569 -0.62 10.64 32.90
CA ILE A 569 -1.47 11.73 33.41
C ILE A 569 -0.60 12.96 33.70
N ASN A 570 -0.94 14.08 33.07
CA ASN A 570 -0.26 15.37 33.19
C ASN A 570 -0.84 16.21 34.33
N THR A 571 -2.17 16.30 34.40
CA THR A 571 -2.90 17.10 35.41
C THR A 571 -4.24 16.45 35.78
N VAL A 572 -4.68 16.70 37.02
CA VAL A 572 -6.00 16.31 37.57
C VAL A 572 -6.53 17.52 38.33
N SER A 573 -7.79 17.91 38.11
CA SER A 573 -8.35 19.13 38.75
C SER A 573 -9.87 19.11 38.91
N SER A 574 -10.31 19.43 40.12
CA SER A 574 -11.70 19.60 40.57
C SER A 574 -11.70 20.40 41.89
N ALA A 575 -12.77 20.34 42.69
CA ALA A 575 -12.79 20.95 44.02
C ALA A 575 -12.12 20.05 45.08
N ASN A 576 -12.31 18.74 45.00
CA ASN A 576 -11.85 17.77 46.00
C ASN A 576 -10.70 16.84 45.51
N CYS A 577 -10.43 16.80 44.20
CA CYS A 577 -9.40 15.95 43.58
C CYS A 577 -8.34 16.75 42.79
N SER A 578 -7.06 16.53 43.10
CA SER A 578 -5.89 17.13 42.43
C SER A 578 -4.83 16.13 41.96
N ALA A 579 -5.01 14.84 42.25
CA ALA A 579 -4.21 13.69 41.82
C ALA A 579 -5.01 12.42 42.19
N PHE A 580 -4.77 11.28 41.52
CA PHE A 580 -5.40 10.01 41.89
C PHE A 580 -4.47 9.12 42.74
N PRO A 581 -5.02 8.30 43.66
CA PRO A 581 -6.41 8.29 44.10
C PRO A 581 -6.78 9.53 44.93
N CYS A 582 -8.05 9.91 44.93
CA CYS A 582 -8.57 11.05 45.69
C CYS A 582 -9.93 10.73 46.32
N THR A 583 -10.35 11.57 47.27
CA THR A 583 -11.59 11.38 48.04
C THR A 583 -12.51 12.59 47.87
N ILE A 584 -13.73 12.36 47.39
CA ILE A 584 -14.82 13.35 47.46
C ILE A 584 -15.48 13.17 48.85
N PRO A 585 -15.53 14.20 49.72
CA PRO A 585 -15.98 14.02 51.10
C PRO A 585 -17.41 13.49 51.23
N PHE A 586 -18.33 14.00 50.42
CA PHE A 586 -19.69 13.51 50.25
C PHE A 586 -20.32 14.04 48.95
N LEU A 587 -21.32 13.34 48.42
CA LEU A 587 -22.27 13.83 47.42
C LEU A 587 -23.70 13.54 47.93
N VAL A 588 -24.55 14.56 47.96
CA VAL A 588 -25.99 14.37 48.23
C VAL A 588 -26.70 13.81 46.99
N ASN A 589 -27.90 13.25 47.15
CA ASN A 589 -28.76 12.81 46.05
C ASN A 589 -28.83 13.86 44.92
N GLY A 590 -28.53 13.43 43.69
CA GLY A 590 -28.56 14.24 42.47
C GLY A 590 -27.38 15.21 42.32
N ALA A 591 -26.37 15.14 43.19
CA ALA A 591 -25.16 15.96 43.08
C ALA A 591 -24.04 15.21 42.35
N SER A 592 -23.30 15.93 41.51
CA SER A 592 -22.10 15.44 40.82
C SER A 592 -20.88 16.31 41.08
N GLU A 593 -19.69 15.71 41.09
CA GLU A 593 -18.41 16.42 40.92
C GLU A 593 -17.77 16.04 39.59
N VAL A 594 -17.25 17.06 38.88
CA VAL A 594 -16.54 16.88 37.61
C VAL A 594 -15.03 17.05 37.83
N ILE A 595 -14.27 16.00 37.53
CA ILE A 595 -12.81 15.97 37.58
C ILE A 595 -12.25 16.03 36.17
N ASN A 596 -11.56 17.14 35.88
CA ASN A 596 -10.90 17.38 34.62
C ASN A 596 -9.50 16.77 34.67
N VAL A 597 -9.19 15.89 33.72
CA VAL A 597 -7.89 15.21 33.61
C VAL A 597 -7.28 15.50 32.25
N THR A 598 -5.97 15.73 32.21
CA THR A 598 -5.23 15.77 30.93
C THR A 598 -4.09 14.76 30.98
N ALA A 599 -3.85 14.06 29.88
CA ALA A 599 -2.84 13.01 29.79
C ALA A 599 -2.14 13.04 28.43
N THR A 600 -0.89 12.59 28.38
CA THR A 600 -0.11 12.47 27.13
C THR A 600 -0.08 11.02 26.67
N ILE A 601 -0.36 10.75 25.40
CA ILE A 601 -0.21 9.41 24.80
C ILE A 601 1.28 9.05 24.72
N ILE A 602 1.64 7.86 25.21
CA ILE A 602 3.04 7.44 25.34
C ILE A 602 3.58 6.88 24.02
N ALA A 603 2.82 6.04 23.31
CA ALA A 603 3.22 5.37 22.07
C ALA A 603 2.03 5.18 21.11
N THR A 604 2.33 4.76 19.88
CA THR A 604 1.32 4.41 18.87
C THR A 604 0.53 3.14 19.22
N GLY A 605 -0.66 2.99 18.63
CA GLY A 605 -1.63 1.95 18.93
C GLY A 605 -2.69 2.37 19.94
N ALA A 606 -3.40 1.39 20.51
CA ALA A 606 -4.49 1.66 21.44
C ALA A 606 -4.02 2.36 22.72
N PHE A 607 -4.83 3.29 23.21
CA PHE A 607 -4.72 3.88 24.53
C PHE A 607 -6.10 3.84 25.21
N ASP A 608 -6.13 3.76 26.53
CA ASP A 608 -7.37 3.69 27.30
C ASP A 608 -7.16 4.23 28.71
N ASN A 609 -8.22 4.64 29.39
CA ASN A 609 -8.14 5.16 30.75
C ASN A 609 -9.44 4.86 31.51
N SER A 610 -9.39 3.86 32.40
CA SER A 610 -10.56 3.45 33.19
C SER A 610 -10.57 4.13 34.55
N THR A 611 -11.73 4.64 34.95
CA THR A 611 -11.97 5.22 36.28
C THR A 611 -12.88 4.31 37.08
N THR A 612 -12.56 4.12 38.37
CA THR A 612 -13.42 3.41 39.32
C THR A 612 -13.72 4.28 40.54
N VAL A 613 -14.87 4.04 41.15
CA VAL A 613 -15.34 4.76 42.34
C VAL A 613 -15.94 3.80 43.38
N THR A 614 -15.90 4.19 44.64
CA THR A 614 -16.50 3.46 45.77
C THR A 614 -16.89 4.44 46.88
N ALA A 615 -18.02 4.21 47.56
CA ALA A 615 -18.45 4.97 48.75
C ALA A 615 -18.31 4.13 50.05
N ASN A 616 -18.66 4.71 51.20
CA ASN A 616 -18.81 3.97 52.45
C ASN A 616 -20.15 3.22 52.55
N GLU A 617 -21.18 3.76 51.90
CA GLU A 617 -22.54 3.23 51.87
C GLU A 617 -22.64 2.05 50.87
N PRO A 618 -23.56 1.09 51.09
CA PRO A 618 -23.87 0.08 50.09
C PRO A 618 -24.44 0.72 48.81
N ASP A 619 -23.83 0.37 47.69
CA ASP A 619 -24.24 0.83 46.37
C ASP A 619 -25.24 -0.17 45.74
N PRO A 620 -26.42 0.27 45.28
CA PRO A 620 -27.40 -0.60 44.64
C PRO A 620 -27.12 -0.87 43.15
N ASP A 621 -26.26 -0.08 42.47
CA ASP A 621 -25.78 -0.36 41.12
C ASP A 621 -24.24 -0.36 41.07
N PRO A 622 -23.59 -1.39 41.64
CA PRO A 622 -22.13 -1.52 41.57
C PRO A 622 -21.61 -1.75 40.14
N SER A 623 -22.48 -1.88 39.12
CA SER A 623 -22.06 -1.98 37.72
C SER A 623 -21.64 -0.61 37.15
N ASN A 624 -22.26 0.48 37.62
CA ASN A 624 -21.98 1.84 37.16
C ASN A 624 -20.77 2.51 37.88
N ASN A 625 -20.23 1.85 38.90
CA ASN A 625 -19.06 2.26 39.68
C ASN A 625 -17.70 2.05 38.98
N THR A 626 -17.71 1.58 37.73
CA THR A 626 -16.52 1.45 36.88
C THR A 626 -16.85 1.87 35.46
N ASP A 627 -16.15 2.89 34.96
CA ASP A 627 -16.13 3.18 33.54
C ASP A 627 -14.83 2.65 32.93
N ASN A 628 -14.98 1.70 31.99
CA ASN A 628 -13.92 1.09 31.21
C ASN A 628 -14.30 0.96 29.71
N THR A 629 -15.30 1.71 29.23
CA THR A 629 -15.75 1.65 27.83
C THR A 629 -15.81 3.05 27.22
N GLY A 630 -15.66 3.17 25.89
CA GLY A 630 -15.72 4.47 25.18
C GLY A 630 -14.59 5.49 25.50
N ASN A 631 -13.79 5.24 26.53
CA ASN A 631 -12.72 6.12 27.01
C ASN A 631 -11.35 5.86 26.36
N GLY A 632 -11.26 4.79 25.58
CA GLY A 632 -10.10 4.50 24.75
C GLY A 632 -10.14 5.16 23.38
N GLY A 633 -8.97 5.22 22.77
CA GLY A 633 -8.77 5.59 21.37
C GLY A 633 -7.62 4.80 20.78
N SER A 634 -7.27 5.11 19.53
CA SER A 634 -6.03 4.63 18.92
C SER A 634 -5.21 5.84 18.48
N ALA A 635 -3.94 5.86 18.87
CA ALA A 635 -2.95 6.71 18.24
C ALA A 635 -2.50 6.05 16.93
N GLY A 636 -2.84 6.67 15.81
CA GLY A 636 -2.32 6.29 14.50
C GLY A 636 -0.83 6.59 14.41
N ALA A 637 -0.15 5.90 13.50
CA ALA A 637 1.19 6.27 13.09
C ALA A 637 1.19 7.64 12.39
N SER A 638 2.22 8.43 12.63
CA SER A 638 2.39 9.76 12.02
C SER A 638 3.79 9.92 11.44
N ALA A 639 3.83 10.32 10.17
CA ALA A 639 5.04 10.59 9.42
C ALA A 639 4.92 11.96 8.74
N ASP A 640 5.93 12.82 8.93
CA ASP A 640 6.07 14.13 8.27
C ASP A 640 6.92 13.87 7.02
N VAL A 641 6.29 13.70 5.85
CA VAL A 641 6.99 13.37 4.60
C VAL A 641 7.28 14.64 3.80
N ALA A 642 8.40 15.26 4.11
CA ALA A 642 8.91 16.41 3.36
C ALA A 642 9.54 15.99 2.04
N VAL A 643 9.45 16.87 1.03
CA VAL A 643 10.29 16.80 -0.17
C VAL A 643 10.96 18.15 -0.43
N THR A 644 12.27 18.12 -0.69
CA THR A 644 13.01 19.25 -1.25
C THR A 644 13.55 18.87 -2.61
N LYS A 645 13.38 19.74 -3.60
CA LYS A 645 13.95 19.60 -4.93
C LYS A 645 15.05 20.62 -5.13
N THR A 646 15.98 20.35 -6.03
CA THR A 646 17.02 21.28 -6.44
C THR A 646 17.31 21.07 -7.92
N LEU A 647 17.42 22.17 -8.66
CA LEU A 647 17.91 22.20 -10.04
C LEU A 647 19.44 22.21 -10.01
N ASP A 648 20.06 21.05 -10.25
CA ASP A 648 21.51 20.85 -10.13
C ASP A 648 22.28 21.42 -11.32
N THR A 649 21.61 21.53 -12.47
CA THR A 649 22.22 22.10 -13.70
C THR A 649 22.21 23.62 -13.64
N ALA A 650 23.39 24.22 -13.62
CA ALA A 650 23.54 25.67 -13.69
C ALA A 650 23.22 26.22 -15.09
N GLY A 651 22.56 27.38 -15.13
CA GLY A 651 22.34 28.13 -16.37
C GLY A 651 23.58 28.87 -16.90
N PRO A 652 23.50 29.53 -18.06
CA PRO A 652 22.29 29.78 -18.86
C PRO A 652 21.70 28.51 -19.46
N TYR A 653 20.39 28.53 -19.68
CA TYR A 653 19.64 27.39 -20.22
C TYR A 653 19.28 27.60 -21.69
N SER A 654 19.17 26.52 -22.46
CA SER A 654 18.68 26.59 -23.84
C SER A 654 17.69 25.49 -24.20
N ASN A 655 16.95 25.70 -25.28
CA ASN A 655 16.01 24.71 -25.81
C ASN A 655 16.72 23.38 -26.15
N GLY A 656 16.07 22.25 -25.94
CA GLY A 656 16.64 20.91 -26.16
C GLY A 656 17.72 20.47 -25.16
N GLN A 657 18.14 21.34 -24.23
CA GLN A 657 19.14 20.99 -23.21
C GLN A 657 18.60 19.93 -22.23
N ASN A 658 19.44 18.95 -21.91
CA ASN A 658 19.21 18.05 -20.77
C ASN A 658 19.64 18.74 -19.47
N ILE A 659 18.71 18.85 -18.53
CA ILE A 659 18.93 19.36 -17.17
C ILE A 659 18.63 18.28 -16.12
N GLN A 660 19.30 18.36 -14.98
CA GLN A 660 19.20 17.43 -13.87
C GLN A 660 18.61 18.10 -12.62
N TYR A 661 17.74 17.37 -11.94
CA TYR A 661 17.22 17.69 -10.61
C TYR A 661 17.55 16.58 -9.62
N THR A 662 17.77 16.98 -8.37
CA THR A 662 17.84 16.09 -7.22
C THR A 662 16.64 16.36 -6.32
N LEU A 663 15.87 15.30 -6.04
CA LEU A 663 14.80 15.31 -5.05
C LEU A 663 15.31 14.55 -3.83
N VAL A 664 15.18 15.13 -2.65
CA VAL A 664 15.35 14.44 -1.37
C VAL A 664 13.98 14.34 -0.73
N VAL A 665 13.50 13.10 -0.57
CA VAL A 665 12.28 12.78 0.18
C VAL A 665 12.71 12.29 1.55
N SER A 666 12.18 12.88 2.61
CA SER A 666 12.58 12.59 4.00
C SER A 666 11.35 12.42 4.90
N ASN A 667 11.47 11.55 5.90
CA ASN A 667 10.46 11.42 6.96
C ASN A 667 10.98 12.03 8.27
N ASN A 668 10.42 13.18 8.67
CA ASN A 668 10.76 13.88 9.92
C ASN A 668 9.82 13.50 11.09
N GLY A 669 8.84 12.62 10.86
CA GLY A 669 7.82 12.26 11.84
C GLY A 669 8.27 11.18 12.84
N PRO A 670 7.49 10.97 13.91
CA PRO A 670 7.82 10.01 14.97
C PRO A 670 7.81 8.54 14.50
N ASP A 671 6.94 8.17 13.56
CA ASP A 671 6.80 6.81 13.06
C ASP A 671 7.39 6.67 11.64
N SER A 672 7.46 5.44 11.13
CA SER A 672 7.84 5.17 9.74
C SER A 672 6.70 5.50 8.79
N ALA A 673 6.99 6.20 7.70
CA ALA A 673 6.08 6.35 6.57
C ALA A 673 5.99 5.04 5.77
N THR A 674 4.86 4.75 5.16
CA THR A 674 4.65 3.63 4.23
C THR A 674 3.96 4.11 2.95
N ASN A 675 4.12 3.33 1.88
CA ASN A 675 3.53 3.61 0.56
C ASN A 675 3.81 5.03 0.04
N VAL A 676 5.02 5.56 0.27
CA VAL A 676 5.31 6.98 0.03
C VAL A 676 5.32 7.27 -1.47
N GLN A 677 4.27 7.96 -1.94
CA GLN A 677 4.04 8.29 -3.35
C GLN A 677 4.64 9.66 -3.69
N VAL A 678 5.60 9.67 -4.60
CA VAL A 678 6.28 10.86 -5.13
C VAL A 678 5.81 11.12 -6.56
N THR A 679 5.45 12.37 -6.86
CA THR A 679 4.99 12.81 -8.18
C THR A 679 5.73 14.06 -8.64
N ASP A 680 5.95 14.16 -9.95
CA ASP A 680 6.70 15.25 -10.58
C ASP A 680 5.86 15.87 -11.70
N THR A 681 5.72 17.20 -11.69
CA THR A 681 4.85 17.96 -12.59
C THR A 681 5.68 18.97 -13.39
N PRO A 682 6.35 18.53 -14.48
CA PRO A 682 7.16 19.40 -15.33
C PRO A 682 6.31 20.37 -16.16
N THR A 683 6.76 21.62 -16.25
CA THR A 683 6.25 22.64 -17.18
C THR A 683 7.37 23.04 -18.15
N ASN A 684 7.10 22.89 -19.46
CA ASN A 684 8.09 23.10 -20.53
C ASN A 684 9.31 22.14 -20.47
N LEU A 685 9.17 20.98 -19.81
CA LEU A 685 10.18 19.92 -19.76
C LEU A 685 9.57 18.56 -20.12
N THR A 686 10.39 17.63 -20.61
CA THR A 686 10.07 16.21 -20.75
C THR A 686 11.02 15.41 -19.86
N ILE A 687 10.51 14.64 -18.89
CA ILE A 687 11.34 13.78 -18.05
C ILE A 687 11.83 12.58 -18.87
N ASN A 688 13.15 12.43 -18.98
CA ASN A 688 13.82 11.38 -19.75
C ASN A 688 14.11 10.15 -18.89
N THR A 689 14.60 10.38 -17.67
CA THR A 689 15.03 9.31 -16.74
C THR A 689 14.73 9.72 -15.30
N VAL A 690 14.20 8.80 -14.52
CA VAL A 690 14.15 8.87 -13.05
C VAL A 690 15.05 7.76 -12.53
N SER A 691 15.84 8.02 -11.49
CA SER A 691 16.77 7.05 -10.92
C SER A 691 16.84 7.18 -9.40
N SER A 692 16.63 6.08 -8.69
CA SER A 692 16.69 5.96 -7.23
C SER A 692 16.87 4.47 -6.86
N THR A 693 16.85 4.12 -5.58
CA THR A 693 16.87 2.71 -5.15
C THR A 693 15.54 2.01 -5.45
N ASN A 694 14.44 2.77 -5.38
CA ASN A 694 13.07 2.23 -5.40
C ASN A 694 12.33 2.44 -6.73
N CYS A 695 12.70 3.45 -7.53
CA CYS A 695 11.92 3.92 -8.68
C CYS A 695 12.76 4.25 -9.92
N SER A 696 12.20 3.96 -11.11
CA SER A 696 12.74 4.31 -12.43
C SER A 696 11.81 5.19 -13.27
N ALA A 697 10.65 5.59 -12.75
CA ALA A 697 9.67 6.48 -13.37
C ALA A 697 8.81 7.17 -12.29
N PHE A 698 7.95 8.12 -12.70
CA PHE A 698 6.89 8.69 -11.86
C PHE A 698 5.49 8.24 -12.33
N PRO A 699 4.48 8.10 -11.45
CA PRO A 699 4.58 8.20 -9.99
C PRO A 699 5.51 7.14 -9.40
N CYS A 700 6.26 7.53 -8.37
CA CYS A 700 7.27 6.72 -7.71
C CYS A 700 6.77 6.30 -6.33
N THR A 701 6.83 5.01 -6.01
CA THR A 701 6.46 4.48 -4.69
C THR A 701 7.71 4.03 -3.93
N ILE A 702 8.01 4.68 -2.81
CA ILE A 702 9.01 4.20 -1.84
C ILE A 702 8.24 3.35 -0.80
N PRO A 703 8.47 2.03 -0.69
CA PRO A 703 7.60 1.14 0.09
C PRO A 703 7.47 1.51 1.58
N SER A 704 8.55 1.97 2.20
CA SER A 704 8.55 2.58 3.53
C SER A 704 9.78 3.46 3.74
N LEU A 705 9.63 4.50 4.55
CA LEU A 705 10.70 5.43 4.94
C LEU A 705 10.68 5.63 6.45
N ALA A 706 11.67 5.08 7.16
CA ALA A 706 11.74 5.15 8.62
C ALA A 706 11.85 6.59 9.14
N ASN A 707 11.48 6.83 10.41
CA ASN A 707 11.74 8.08 11.12
C ASN A 707 13.23 8.50 10.96
N GLY A 708 13.46 9.73 10.50
CA GLY A 708 14.78 10.29 10.21
C GLY A 708 15.45 9.74 8.95
N GLY A 709 14.75 8.91 8.16
CA GLY A 709 15.21 8.36 6.90
C GLY A 709 14.95 9.29 5.71
N SER A 710 15.77 9.14 4.67
CA SER A 710 15.60 9.87 3.40
C SER A 710 15.97 9.00 2.19
N GLU A 711 15.20 9.08 1.11
CA GLU A 711 15.54 8.57 -0.23
C GLU A 711 15.93 9.74 -1.13
N THR A 712 16.93 9.55 -1.98
CA THR A 712 17.32 10.53 -3.01
C THR A 712 16.91 10.03 -4.39
N ILE A 713 16.22 10.85 -5.16
CA ILE A 713 15.76 10.56 -6.52
C ILE A 713 16.40 11.58 -7.48
N THR A 714 17.20 11.10 -8.43
CA THR A 714 17.76 11.90 -9.51
C THR A 714 16.83 11.87 -10.71
N VAL A 715 16.53 13.04 -11.28
CA VAL A 715 15.62 13.21 -12.43
C VAL A 715 16.34 13.98 -13.53
N THR A 716 16.43 13.41 -14.73
CA THR A 716 16.95 14.10 -15.92
C THR A 716 15.79 14.44 -16.84
N ALA A 717 15.72 15.68 -17.32
CA ALA A 717 14.66 16.15 -18.20
C ALA A 717 15.21 17.02 -19.35
N THR A 718 14.60 16.93 -20.52
CA THR A 718 14.87 17.80 -21.68
C THR A 718 14.03 19.08 -21.58
N ILE A 719 14.59 20.24 -21.89
CA ILE A 719 13.83 21.49 -22.10
C ILE A 719 13.10 21.42 -23.45
N ASN A 720 11.78 21.62 -23.47
CA ASN A 720 10.95 21.38 -24.66
C ASN A 720 10.84 22.56 -25.63
N SER A 721 10.99 23.79 -25.15
CA SER A 721 10.91 25.02 -25.95
C SER A 721 11.54 26.21 -25.24
N THR A 722 11.78 27.29 -25.98
CA THR A 722 12.26 28.57 -25.41
C THR A 722 11.25 29.20 -24.45
N GLY A 723 11.74 30.03 -23.52
CA GLY A 723 10.92 30.68 -22.49
C GLY A 723 11.04 30.01 -21.12
N ALA A 724 10.08 30.27 -20.23
CA ALA A 724 10.12 29.76 -18.87
C ALA A 724 9.93 28.23 -18.82
N PHE A 725 10.62 27.58 -17.89
CA PHE A 725 10.36 26.21 -17.47
C PHE A 725 10.34 26.13 -15.96
N ASP A 726 9.64 25.14 -15.42
CA ASP A 726 9.52 24.89 -13.97
C ASP A 726 9.24 23.41 -13.74
N ASN A 727 9.51 22.90 -12.54
CA ASN A 727 9.25 21.49 -12.24
C ASN A 727 8.88 21.27 -10.77
N ALA A 728 7.58 21.25 -10.47
CA ALA A 728 7.09 21.02 -9.11
C ALA A 728 7.11 19.53 -8.73
N THR A 729 7.41 19.23 -7.47
CA THR A 729 7.32 17.87 -6.88
C THR A 729 6.28 17.86 -5.75
N ALA A 730 5.58 16.75 -5.60
CA ALA A 730 4.70 16.48 -4.46
C ALA A 730 4.92 15.06 -3.90
N VAL A 731 4.86 14.91 -2.57
CA VAL A 731 4.95 13.62 -1.88
C VAL A 731 3.78 13.41 -0.93
N THR A 732 3.35 12.16 -0.77
CA THR A 732 2.29 11.72 0.16
C THR A 732 2.65 10.34 0.73
N ALA A 733 2.05 9.95 1.85
CA ALA A 733 2.18 8.62 2.48
C ALA A 733 0.80 8.13 2.95
N ASP A 734 0.72 6.90 3.45
CA ASP A 734 -0.53 6.34 4.01
C ASP A 734 -0.80 6.85 5.45
N GLU A 735 0.24 7.29 6.18
CA GLU A 735 0.16 7.85 7.54
C GLU A 735 -0.35 9.31 7.56
N THR A 736 -0.82 9.77 8.73
CA THR A 736 -1.25 11.17 8.88
C THR A 736 -0.06 12.10 9.04
N ASP A 737 0.12 12.98 8.06
CA ASP A 737 1.16 14.00 8.04
C ASP A 737 0.77 15.25 8.87
N PRO A 738 1.55 15.63 9.89
CA PRO A 738 1.27 16.79 10.73
C PRO A 738 1.67 18.14 10.10
N ASN A 739 2.36 18.13 8.96
CA ASN A 739 3.07 19.29 8.41
C ASN A 739 2.97 19.36 6.87
N THR A 740 1.75 19.21 6.33
CA THR A 740 1.43 19.13 4.90
C THR A 740 1.98 20.26 4.00
N GLY A 741 2.64 21.28 4.57
CA GLY A 741 3.28 22.39 3.87
C GLY A 741 4.73 22.13 3.44
N ASN A 742 5.36 21.01 3.81
CA ASN A 742 6.69 20.60 3.31
C ASN A 742 6.63 19.45 2.27
N ASN A 743 5.45 18.91 2.03
CA ASN A 743 5.14 17.85 1.08
C ASN A 743 5.16 18.30 -0.38
N ASN A 744 5.33 19.60 -0.62
CA ASN A 744 5.37 20.20 -1.95
C ASN A 744 6.61 21.08 -2.08
N ASP A 745 7.36 20.89 -3.16
CA ASP A 745 8.34 21.88 -3.60
C ASP A 745 7.97 22.37 -5.01
N ASN A 746 7.67 23.67 -5.08
CA ASN A 746 7.25 24.39 -6.27
C ASN A 746 7.94 25.77 -6.38
N THR A 747 9.11 25.95 -5.75
CA THR A 747 9.84 27.23 -5.79
C THR A 747 11.33 27.03 -6.06
N GLY A 748 11.93 27.86 -6.93
CA GLY A 748 13.36 27.76 -7.26
C GLY A 748 13.74 26.62 -8.22
N ASN A 749 12.80 25.75 -8.58
CA ASN A 749 12.98 24.60 -9.46
C ASN A 749 12.72 24.91 -10.94
N GLY A 750 12.87 26.17 -11.32
CA GLY A 750 12.58 26.67 -12.66
C GLY A 750 13.61 27.67 -13.17
N GLY A 751 13.54 27.93 -14.47
CA GLY A 751 14.48 28.79 -15.17
C GLY A 751 13.85 29.42 -16.41
N THR A 752 14.69 29.94 -17.30
CA THR A 752 14.26 30.45 -18.60
C THR A 752 15.28 30.04 -19.65
N ALA A 753 14.82 29.32 -20.66
CA ALA A 753 15.61 28.85 -21.77
C ALA A 753 15.68 29.91 -22.88
N GLY A 754 16.90 30.26 -23.28
CA GLY A 754 17.16 30.96 -24.53
C GLY A 754 17.03 30.03 -25.74
N ALA A 755 17.07 30.61 -26.94
CA ALA A 755 17.18 29.83 -28.16
C ALA A 755 18.56 29.17 -28.27
N SER A 756 18.63 27.96 -28.84
CA SER A 756 19.89 27.32 -29.27
C SER A 756 19.79 26.86 -30.71
N ALA A 757 20.84 27.09 -31.48
CA ALA A 757 20.98 26.61 -32.85
C ALA A 757 22.41 26.06 -33.04
N ASP A 758 22.53 24.94 -33.74
CA ASP A 758 23.75 24.16 -33.97
C ASP A 758 24.10 24.35 -35.45
N VAL A 759 25.06 25.21 -35.76
CA VAL A 759 25.36 25.61 -37.14
C VAL A 759 26.62 24.94 -37.68
N ALA A 760 26.41 23.78 -38.29
CA ALA A 760 27.46 23.02 -38.95
C ALA A 760 27.81 23.57 -40.34
N VAL A 761 29.05 23.31 -40.76
CA VAL A 761 29.46 23.42 -42.16
C VAL A 761 30.23 22.18 -42.61
N THR A 762 29.86 21.67 -43.78
CA THR A 762 30.64 20.68 -44.52
C THR A 762 31.07 21.30 -45.85
N LYS A 763 32.33 21.13 -46.20
CA LYS A 763 32.91 21.57 -47.47
C LYS A 763 33.37 20.36 -48.28
N THR A 764 33.25 20.42 -49.60
CA THR A 764 33.71 19.35 -50.49
C THR A 764 34.38 19.95 -51.71
N LEU A 765 35.54 19.41 -52.09
CA LEU A 765 36.22 19.69 -53.35
C LEU A 765 35.60 18.83 -54.46
N ASP A 766 34.80 19.45 -55.33
CA ASP A 766 34.02 18.74 -56.36
C ASP A 766 34.85 18.43 -57.62
N THR A 767 35.94 19.16 -57.84
CA THR A 767 36.83 18.97 -58.99
C THR A 767 37.83 17.86 -58.70
N ALA A 768 37.81 16.80 -59.51
CA ALA A 768 38.77 15.70 -59.39
C ALA A 768 40.15 16.10 -59.95
N GLY A 769 41.22 15.59 -59.32
CA GLY A 769 42.59 15.72 -59.81
C GLY A 769 42.95 14.75 -60.96
N PRO A 770 44.18 14.83 -61.52
CA PRO A 770 45.31 15.64 -61.06
C PRO A 770 45.07 17.15 -61.21
N TYR A 771 45.75 17.94 -60.39
CA TYR A 771 45.60 19.40 -60.37
C TYR A 771 46.82 20.09 -60.99
N SER A 772 46.63 21.25 -61.62
CA SER A 772 47.69 22.06 -62.23
C SER A 772 47.59 23.54 -61.85
N ASN A 773 48.70 24.27 -61.97
CA ASN A 773 48.72 25.72 -61.80
C ASN A 773 47.76 26.41 -62.79
N GLY A 774 47.04 27.45 -62.35
CA GLY A 774 46.07 28.18 -63.15
C GLY A 774 44.73 27.46 -63.40
N GLN A 775 44.58 26.20 -62.96
CA GLN A 775 43.31 25.47 -63.07
C GLN A 775 42.23 26.12 -62.20
N SER A 776 41.01 26.26 -62.76
CA SER A 776 39.82 26.59 -61.99
C SER A 776 39.22 25.31 -61.38
N ILE A 777 39.06 25.30 -60.06
CA ILE A 777 38.43 24.23 -59.28
C ILE A 777 37.14 24.74 -58.63
N GLN A 778 36.27 23.80 -58.25
CA GLN A 778 34.96 24.05 -57.64
C GLN A 778 34.84 23.35 -56.28
N TYR A 779 34.21 24.05 -55.34
CA TYR A 779 33.79 23.53 -54.05
C TYR A 779 32.28 23.68 -53.85
N THR A 780 31.71 22.76 -53.09
CA THR A 780 30.36 22.84 -52.55
C THR A 780 30.46 22.92 -51.04
N LEU A 781 29.86 23.97 -50.46
CA LEU A 781 29.71 24.15 -49.03
C LEU A 781 28.24 23.91 -48.70
N VAL A 782 27.96 23.13 -47.66
CA VAL A 782 26.63 22.98 -47.07
C VAL A 782 26.70 23.52 -45.65
N VAL A 783 25.97 24.60 -45.40
CA VAL A 783 25.76 25.15 -44.05
C VAL A 783 24.39 24.67 -43.59
N SER A 784 24.32 23.95 -42.47
CA SER A 784 23.06 23.48 -41.88
C SER A 784 22.82 24.08 -40.50
N ASN A 785 21.56 24.06 -40.06
CA ASN A 785 21.21 24.24 -38.66
C ASN A 785 20.60 22.93 -38.15
N ASN A 786 21.35 22.21 -37.33
CA ASN A 786 20.94 20.93 -36.73
C ASN A 786 20.19 21.13 -35.40
N GLY A 787 20.14 22.37 -34.91
CA GLY A 787 19.69 22.73 -33.57
C GLY A 787 18.17 22.94 -33.46
N PRO A 788 17.65 23.01 -32.23
CA PRO A 788 16.20 23.01 -31.97
C PRO A 788 15.50 24.30 -32.41
N ASP A 789 16.17 25.46 -32.36
CA ASP A 789 15.62 26.76 -32.79
C ASP A 789 16.23 27.24 -34.11
N THR A 790 15.68 28.33 -34.65
CA THR A 790 16.20 29.01 -35.85
C THR A 790 17.48 29.77 -35.53
N ALA A 791 18.58 29.45 -36.21
CA ALA A 791 19.80 30.26 -36.22
C ALA A 791 19.53 31.59 -36.95
N THR A 792 20.03 32.71 -36.43
CA THR A 792 19.92 34.04 -37.03
C THR A 792 21.29 34.68 -37.23
N ASN A 793 21.43 35.52 -38.26
CA ASN A 793 22.68 36.18 -38.63
C ASN A 793 23.84 35.16 -38.79
N VAL A 794 23.59 34.09 -39.54
CA VAL A 794 24.54 32.99 -39.71
C VAL A 794 25.66 33.46 -40.64
N GLN A 795 26.81 33.80 -40.06
CA GLN A 795 27.96 34.35 -40.76
C GLN A 795 28.86 33.22 -41.28
N VAL A 796 29.16 33.23 -42.57
CA VAL A 796 30.00 32.22 -43.23
C VAL A 796 31.27 32.90 -43.76
N THR A 797 32.43 32.32 -43.47
CA THR A 797 33.74 32.76 -43.94
C THR A 797 34.45 31.63 -44.67
N ASP A 798 35.11 31.91 -45.81
CA ASP A 798 35.99 30.94 -46.48
C ASP A 798 37.40 31.51 -46.59
N THR A 799 38.41 30.69 -46.29
CA THR A 799 39.80 31.12 -46.11
C THR A 799 40.79 30.19 -46.83
N PRO A 800 40.94 30.34 -48.17
CA PRO A 800 41.85 29.54 -48.94
C PRO A 800 43.33 29.94 -48.78
N THR A 801 44.18 28.94 -48.99
CA THR A 801 45.62 29.08 -49.19
C THR A 801 45.98 28.57 -50.59
N ASN A 802 46.83 29.32 -51.30
CA ASN A 802 47.21 29.06 -52.69
C ASN A 802 46.04 29.01 -53.72
N LEU A 803 44.86 29.52 -53.37
CA LEU A 803 43.75 29.73 -54.30
C LEU A 803 43.27 31.19 -54.30
N THR A 804 42.71 31.65 -55.43
CA THR A 804 41.93 32.89 -55.52
C THR A 804 40.47 32.53 -55.78
N ILE A 805 39.55 32.95 -54.91
CA ILE A 805 38.10 32.76 -55.13
C ILE A 805 37.64 33.65 -56.29
N ASN A 806 37.11 33.03 -57.33
CA ASN A 806 36.58 33.68 -58.53
C ASN A 806 35.10 34.03 -58.36
N THR A 807 34.30 33.08 -57.86
CA THR A 807 32.87 33.27 -57.61
C THR A 807 32.42 32.55 -56.34
N VAL A 808 31.40 33.13 -55.70
CA VAL A 808 30.60 32.52 -54.64
C VAL A 808 29.15 32.68 -55.06
N SER A 809 28.34 31.63 -55.00
CA SER A 809 26.94 31.68 -55.44
C SER A 809 26.03 30.78 -54.60
N SER A 810 24.96 31.39 -54.09
CA SER A 810 23.85 30.81 -53.34
C SER A 810 22.67 31.79 -53.35
N ILE A 811 21.72 31.71 -52.43
CA ILE A 811 20.64 32.70 -52.30
C ILE A 811 21.11 33.91 -51.49
N ASN A 812 21.86 33.69 -50.40
CA ASN A 812 22.28 34.74 -49.46
C ASN A 812 23.77 35.12 -49.54
N CYS A 813 24.63 34.30 -50.15
CA CYS A 813 26.07 34.55 -50.31
C CYS A 813 26.48 34.71 -51.77
N SER A 814 27.06 35.88 -52.10
CA SER A 814 27.67 36.21 -53.41
C SER A 814 29.17 36.55 -53.34
N ALA A 815 29.73 36.59 -52.12
CA ALA A 815 31.15 36.76 -51.78
C ALA A 815 31.33 36.33 -50.30
N PHE A 816 32.57 36.13 -49.84
CA PHE A 816 32.85 35.93 -48.41
C PHE A 816 33.57 37.14 -47.79
N PRO A 817 33.35 37.46 -46.50
CA PRO A 817 32.32 36.87 -45.63
C PRO A 817 30.90 37.23 -46.07
N CYS A 818 29.94 36.36 -45.78
CA CYS A 818 28.51 36.60 -46.01
C CYS A 818 27.67 36.27 -44.78
N THR A 819 26.39 36.65 -44.82
CA THR A 819 25.42 36.38 -43.77
C THR A 819 24.17 35.74 -44.38
N ILE A 820 23.85 34.53 -43.96
CA ILE A 820 22.54 33.90 -44.16
C ILE A 820 21.61 34.48 -43.09
N PRO A 821 20.55 35.23 -43.43
CA PRO A 821 19.80 36.02 -42.43
C PRO A 821 19.14 35.18 -41.33
N SER A 822 18.62 34.01 -41.70
CA SER A 822 18.03 33.03 -40.79
C SER A 822 18.06 31.62 -41.40
N LEU A 823 18.38 30.61 -40.60
CA LEU A 823 18.36 29.21 -40.99
C LEU A 823 17.52 28.42 -39.97
N ALA A 824 16.34 27.96 -40.38
CA ALA A 824 15.43 27.23 -39.50
C ALA A 824 16.03 25.88 -39.05
N ASN A 825 15.54 25.33 -37.93
CA ASN A 825 15.83 23.96 -37.49
C ASN A 825 15.65 22.96 -38.65
N GLY A 826 16.67 22.15 -38.92
CA GLY A 826 16.71 21.19 -40.03
C GLY A 826 16.89 21.82 -41.42
N GLY A 827 17.09 23.13 -41.50
CA GLY A 827 17.35 23.87 -42.73
C GLY A 827 18.83 23.85 -43.12
N SER A 828 19.11 23.98 -44.41
CA SER A 828 20.46 24.12 -44.95
C SER A 828 20.51 25.06 -46.15
N GLU A 829 21.60 25.79 -46.33
CA GLU A 829 21.92 26.50 -47.56
C GLU A 829 23.19 25.92 -48.20
N THR A 830 23.14 25.70 -49.51
CA THR A 830 24.26 25.23 -50.31
C THR A 830 24.91 26.41 -51.02
N ILE A 831 26.22 26.58 -50.83
CA ILE A 831 27.02 27.63 -51.46
C ILE A 831 28.05 26.99 -52.39
N THR A 832 27.91 27.24 -53.68
CA THR A 832 28.92 26.85 -54.67
C THR A 832 30.00 27.92 -54.74
N VAL A 833 31.25 27.50 -54.75
CA VAL A 833 32.43 28.37 -54.80
C VAL A 833 33.33 27.90 -55.94
N THR A 834 33.81 28.82 -56.78
CA THR A 834 34.87 28.50 -57.75
C THR A 834 36.12 29.30 -57.45
N ALA A 835 37.28 28.69 -57.59
CA ALA A 835 38.57 29.30 -57.29
C ALA A 835 39.65 28.84 -58.27
N THR A 836 40.60 29.71 -58.58
CA THR A 836 41.78 29.37 -59.40
C THR A 836 42.95 29.00 -58.50
N ILE A 837 43.68 27.94 -58.86
CA ILE A 837 44.96 27.57 -58.23
C ILE A 837 46.03 28.60 -58.63
N ASN A 838 46.66 29.24 -57.64
CA ASN A 838 47.55 30.38 -57.86
C ASN A 838 49.00 30.01 -58.20
N SER A 839 49.46 28.83 -57.78
CA SER A 839 50.81 28.32 -58.04
C SER A 839 50.88 26.80 -57.85
N ALA A 840 51.85 26.13 -58.48
CA ALA A 840 52.15 24.73 -58.22
C ALA A 840 52.56 24.50 -56.74
N GLY A 841 52.20 23.35 -56.18
CA GLY A 841 52.34 23.02 -54.76
C GLY A 841 51.01 22.76 -54.06
N ALA A 842 51.04 22.69 -52.73
CA ALA A 842 49.83 22.44 -51.93
C ALA A 842 48.86 23.63 -51.99
N PHE A 843 47.56 23.33 -51.99
CA PHE A 843 46.48 24.27 -51.71
C PHE A 843 45.54 23.64 -50.67
N ASP A 844 44.92 24.48 -49.86
CA ASP A 844 43.96 24.06 -48.83
C ASP A 844 42.94 25.18 -48.61
N ASN A 845 41.70 24.84 -48.22
CA ASN A 845 40.64 25.82 -48.08
C ASN A 845 39.70 25.49 -46.92
N SER A 846 39.68 26.35 -45.91
CA SER A 846 38.87 26.17 -44.70
C SER A 846 37.70 27.15 -44.64
N THR A 847 36.52 26.59 -44.35
CA THR A 847 35.28 27.34 -44.09
C THR A 847 34.94 27.31 -42.61
N THR A 848 34.49 28.44 -42.06
CA THR A 848 33.91 28.53 -40.70
C THR A 848 32.56 29.23 -40.72
N VAL A 849 31.70 28.88 -39.75
CA VAL A 849 30.36 29.44 -39.59
C VAL A 849 30.07 29.79 -38.12
N ASN A 850 29.25 30.81 -37.86
CA ASN A 850 28.72 31.13 -36.54
C ASN A 850 27.33 31.77 -36.65
N ALA A 851 26.56 31.79 -35.55
CA ALA A 851 25.24 32.41 -35.44
C ALA A 851 25.15 33.34 -34.22
N ASN A 852 24.00 33.99 -34.02
CA ASN A 852 23.72 34.77 -32.80
C ASN A 852 23.39 33.89 -31.58
N GLU A 853 22.75 32.74 -31.82
CA GLU A 853 22.27 31.81 -30.81
C GLU A 853 23.43 30.94 -30.28
N PRO A 854 23.46 30.59 -28.98
CA PRO A 854 24.47 29.69 -28.42
C PRO A 854 24.44 28.30 -29.08
N ASP A 855 25.60 27.93 -29.63
CA ASP A 855 25.82 26.66 -30.31
C ASP A 855 26.17 25.53 -29.31
N PRO A 856 25.44 24.41 -29.29
CA PRO A 856 25.71 23.27 -28.41
C PRO A 856 26.84 22.34 -28.89
N ASP A 857 27.22 22.38 -30.18
CA ASP A 857 28.38 21.64 -30.72
C ASP A 857 29.30 22.54 -31.57
N PRO A 858 30.06 23.46 -30.95
CA PRO A 858 31.06 24.31 -31.61
C PRO A 858 32.15 23.59 -32.42
N SER A 859 32.17 22.25 -32.45
CA SER A 859 33.17 21.45 -33.17
C SER A 859 32.82 21.21 -34.64
N ASN A 860 31.54 21.35 -35.02
CA ASN A 860 31.07 21.12 -36.39
C ASN A 860 31.02 22.42 -37.25
N ASN A 861 31.26 23.58 -36.62
CA ASN A 861 31.25 24.92 -37.20
C ASN A 861 32.47 25.26 -38.08
N THR A 862 33.37 24.30 -38.32
CA THR A 862 34.60 24.51 -39.10
C THR A 862 34.95 23.25 -39.88
N ASP A 863 35.13 23.40 -41.19
CA ASP A 863 35.75 22.39 -42.04
C ASP A 863 37.12 22.90 -42.51
N ASN A 864 38.14 22.07 -42.31
CA ASN A 864 39.52 22.26 -42.75
C ASN A 864 40.21 20.93 -43.13
N THR A 865 39.43 19.90 -43.49
CA THR A 865 39.98 18.57 -43.83
C THR A 865 39.42 18.05 -45.14
N GLY A 866 40.21 17.27 -45.89
CA GLY A 866 39.79 16.71 -47.19
C GLY A 866 39.55 17.73 -48.32
N ASN A 867 39.67 19.03 -48.04
CA ASN A 867 39.35 20.14 -48.94
C ASN A 867 40.59 20.80 -49.57
N GLY A 868 41.76 20.20 -49.37
CA GLY A 868 43.01 20.58 -50.03
C GLY A 868 43.48 19.58 -51.09
N GLY A 869 44.51 19.97 -51.82
CA GLY A 869 45.16 19.15 -52.84
C GLY A 869 46.58 19.63 -53.12
N THR A 870 47.25 19.00 -54.08
CA THR A 870 48.57 19.43 -54.56
C THR A 870 48.51 19.58 -56.07
N ALA A 871 48.80 20.79 -56.56
CA ALA A 871 48.95 21.07 -57.98
C ALA A 871 50.37 20.73 -58.45
N GLY A 872 50.46 19.98 -59.55
CA GLY A 872 51.69 19.83 -60.31
C GLY A 872 52.01 21.09 -61.12
N ALA A 873 53.26 21.18 -61.58
CA ALA A 873 53.62 22.15 -62.59
C ALA A 873 53.03 21.75 -63.96
N SER A 874 52.63 22.74 -64.76
CA SER A 874 52.13 22.53 -66.12
C SER A 874 52.74 23.55 -67.08
N ALA A 875 53.20 23.07 -68.22
CA ALA A 875 53.89 23.86 -69.24
C ALA A 875 53.49 23.36 -70.63
N ASP A 876 53.30 24.28 -71.57
CA ASP A 876 52.73 24.08 -72.92
C ASP A 876 53.88 24.28 -73.90
N VAL A 877 54.42 23.21 -74.50
CA VAL A 877 55.65 23.27 -75.30
C VAL A 877 55.39 23.11 -76.79
N ALA A 878 55.25 24.25 -77.46
CA ALA A 878 55.05 24.32 -78.90
C ALA A 878 56.35 24.29 -79.71
N VAL A 879 56.27 23.82 -80.96
CA VAL A 879 57.35 23.94 -81.95
C VAL A 879 56.85 24.43 -83.30
N THR A 880 57.70 25.13 -84.04
CA THR A 880 57.49 25.45 -85.46
C THR A 880 58.82 25.36 -86.20
N LYS A 881 58.82 24.77 -87.39
CA LYS A 881 59.98 24.55 -88.24
C LYS A 881 59.90 25.40 -89.51
N THR A 882 61.03 25.76 -90.09
CA THR A 882 61.11 26.43 -91.39
C THR A 882 62.40 26.04 -92.12
N LEU A 883 62.32 25.83 -93.44
CA LEU A 883 63.48 25.65 -94.32
C LEU A 883 63.99 27.03 -94.79
N ASP A 884 65.16 27.44 -94.29
CA ASP A 884 65.72 28.78 -94.53
C ASP A 884 66.56 28.87 -95.82
N THR A 885 67.15 27.75 -96.25
CA THR A 885 68.01 27.72 -97.44
C THR A 885 67.19 27.58 -98.71
N ALA A 886 67.28 28.58 -99.60
CA ALA A 886 66.66 28.54 -100.92
C ALA A 886 67.42 27.64 -101.91
N GLY A 887 66.69 26.91 -102.75
CA GLY A 887 67.25 26.10 -103.84
C GLY A 887 67.65 26.90 -105.10
N PRO A 888 68.18 26.22 -106.14
CA PRO A 888 68.32 24.77 -106.30
C PRO A 888 69.40 24.16 -105.40
N TYR A 889 69.31 22.85 -105.14
CA TYR A 889 70.09 22.19 -104.09
C TYR A 889 71.18 21.23 -104.60
N SER A 890 72.09 20.83 -103.69
CA SER A 890 73.29 20.02 -103.97
C SER A 890 73.47 18.79 -103.02
N ASN A 891 73.86 17.58 -103.49
CA ASN A 891 74.46 16.53 -102.65
C ASN A 891 75.65 17.11 -101.89
N GLY A 892 75.90 16.73 -100.64
CA GLY A 892 76.98 17.38 -99.88
C GLY A 892 76.72 18.87 -99.55
N GLN A 893 75.57 19.44 -99.92
CA GLN A 893 75.22 20.82 -99.56
C GLN A 893 74.66 20.85 -98.16
N SER A 894 75.27 21.68 -97.31
CA SER A 894 74.63 22.21 -96.11
C SER A 894 73.43 23.07 -96.52
N ILE A 895 72.24 22.60 -96.18
CA ILE A 895 71.01 23.40 -96.08
C ILE A 895 70.71 23.67 -94.60
N GLN A 896 69.97 24.74 -94.32
CA GLN A 896 69.64 25.20 -92.98
C GLN A 896 68.13 25.25 -92.76
N TYR A 897 67.71 24.81 -91.58
CA TYR A 897 66.37 24.98 -91.01
C TYR A 897 66.47 25.75 -89.71
N THR A 898 65.38 26.42 -89.34
CA THR A 898 65.20 27.02 -88.02
C THR A 898 63.99 26.38 -87.37
N LEU A 899 64.15 25.95 -86.12
CA LEU A 899 63.07 25.53 -85.23
C LEU A 899 62.95 26.61 -84.16
N VAL A 900 61.73 27.02 -83.84
CA VAL A 900 61.44 27.81 -82.63
C VAL A 900 60.65 26.91 -81.69
N VAL A 901 61.15 26.74 -80.46
CA VAL A 901 60.52 25.98 -79.39
C VAL A 901 60.13 26.96 -78.29
N SER A 902 58.88 26.98 -77.87
CA SER A 902 58.35 27.97 -76.92
C SER A 902 57.52 27.33 -75.83
N ASN A 903 57.66 27.80 -74.59
CA ASN A 903 56.77 27.44 -73.50
C ASN A 903 55.69 28.52 -73.30
N ASN A 904 54.44 28.19 -73.63
CA ASN A 904 53.27 29.08 -73.47
C ASN A 904 52.56 28.91 -72.12
N GLY A 905 52.96 27.91 -71.32
CA GLY A 905 52.24 27.47 -70.12
C GLY A 905 52.59 28.24 -68.86
N PRO A 906 51.81 28.05 -67.76
CA PRO A 906 51.93 28.84 -66.55
C PRO A 906 53.26 28.63 -65.79
N ASP A 907 53.81 27.42 -65.80
CA ASP A 907 55.07 27.09 -65.13
C ASP A 907 56.24 26.95 -66.11
N THR A 908 57.45 26.84 -65.57
CA THR A 908 58.66 26.51 -66.34
C THR A 908 58.61 25.05 -66.81
N ALA A 909 58.70 24.82 -68.12
CA ALA A 909 58.95 23.50 -68.68
C ALA A 909 60.39 23.07 -68.33
N THR A 910 60.60 21.80 -67.99
CA THR A 910 61.91 21.22 -67.73
C THR A 910 62.17 19.99 -68.60
N ASN A 911 63.45 19.67 -68.80
CA ASN A 911 63.90 18.52 -69.59
C ASN A 911 63.34 18.50 -71.04
N VAL A 912 63.06 19.67 -71.64
CA VAL A 912 62.29 19.79 -72.89
C VAL A 912 63.04 19.09 -74.03
N GLN A 913 62.50 17.95 -74.49
CA GLN A 913 63.08 17.09 -75.51
C GLN A 913 62.54 17.45 -76.89
N VAL A 914 63.43 17.89 -77.77
CA VAL A 914 63.16 18.17 -79.18
C VAL A 914 63.80 17.08 -80.03
N THR A 915 63.02 16.47 -80.92
CA THR A 915 63.51 15.48 -81.89
C THR A 915 63.34 15.99 -83.32
N ASP A 916 64.25 15.58 -84.20
CA ASP A 916 64.18 15.95 -85.63
C ASP A 916 64.45 14.71 -86.49
N THR A 917 63.61 14.48 -87.49
CA THR A 917 63.53 13.22 -88.25
C THR A 917 63.71 13.46 -89.76
N PRO A 918 64.95 13.67 -90.23
CA PRO A 918 65.22 13.96 -91.62
C PRO A 918 65.08 12.74 -92.54
N THR A 919 64.54 12.97 -93.73
CA THR A 919 64.58 12.02 -94.86
C THR A 919 65.55 12.53 -95.93
N ASN A 920 66.51 11.70 -96.33
CA ASN A 920 67.59 12.03 -97.28
C ASN A 920 68.52 13.20 -96.87
N LEU A 921 68.55 13.57 -95.58
CA LEU A 921 69.53 14.50 -95.02
C LEU A 921 70.31 13.82 -93.88
N THR A 922 71.56 14.22 -93.68
CA THR A 922 72.29 14.03 -92.43
C THR A 922 72.36 15.39 -91.76
N ILE A 923 71.85 15.50 -90.53
CA ILE A 923 72.03 16.72 -89.74
C ILE A 923 73.51 16.79 -89.34
N ASN A 924 74.24 17.78 -89.88
CA ASN A 924 75.67 17.98 -89.65
C ASN A 924 75.91 18.63 -88.30
N MET A 925 75.05 19.60 -87.98
CA MET A 925 75.20 20.51 -86.87
C MET A 925 73.81 20.96 -86.43
N VAL A 926 73.55 20.85 -85.13
CA VAL A 926 72.47 21.58 -84.47
C VAL A 926 73.14 22.69 -83.67
N THR A 927 72.55 23.88 -83.65
CA THR A 927 73.06 25.04 -82.92
C THR A 927 71.90 25.76 -82.23
N SER A 928 71.97 25.77 -80.90
CA SER A 928 71.12 26.56 -80.01
C SER A 928 71.92 26.90 -78.75
N THR A 929 71.31 27.59 -77.78
CA THR A 929 71.94 27.86 -76.48
C THR A 929 72.20 26.58 -75.69
N ASN A 930 71.37 25.54 -75.90
CA ASN A 930 71.29 24.36 -75.06
C ASN A 930 71.72 23.04 -75.75
N CYS A 931 71.69 22.96 -77.08
CA CYS A 931 71.86 21.72 -77.84
C CYS A 931 72.83 21.85 -79.03
N SER A 932 73.65 20.82 -79.22
CA SER A 932 74.53 20.65 -80.39
C SER A 932 74.19 19.43 -81.27
N ALA A 933 73.17 18.64 -80.92
CA ALA A 933 72.67 17.49 -81.68
C ALA A 933 71.19 17.22 -81.35
N PHE A 934 70.56 16.27 -82.06
CA PHE A 934 69.25 15.69 -81.71
C PHE A 934 69.38 14.24 -81.20
N PRO A 935 68.52 13.78 -80.26
CA PRO A 935 67.54 14.55 -79.49
C PRO A 935 68.20 15.67 -78.69
N CYS A 936 67.54 16.83 -78.69
CA CYS A 936 68.00 18.07 -78.08
C CYS A 936 67.24 18.27 -76.77
N THR A 937 67.94 18.32 -75.64
CA THR A 937 67.35 18.63 -74.35
C THR A 937 67.61 20.09 -74.00
N ILE A 938 66.55 20.91 -73.95
CA ILE A 938 66.59 22.24 -73.33
C ILE A 938 66.30 22.03 -71.82
N PRO A 939 67.28 22.22 -70.90
CA PRO A 939 67.13 21.78 -69.51
C PRO A 939 65.97 22.44 -68.76
N SER A 940 65.67 23.71 -69.08
CA SER A 940 64.45 24.39 -68.65
C SER A 940 64.09 25.56 -69.58
N LEU A 941 62.81 25.74 -69.86
CA LEU A 941 62.25 26.84 -70.63
C LEU A 941 61.15 27.52 -69.80
N ALA A 942 61.42 28.72 -69.29
CA ALA A 942 60.48 29.45 -68.45
C ALA A 942 59.18 29.82 -69.20
N ASN A 943 58.09 30.04 -68.47
CA ASN A 943 56.83 30.60 -68.99
C ASN A 943 57.10 31.83 -69.88
N GLY A 944 56.60 31.80 -71.12
CA GLY A 944 56.77 32.84 -72.13
C GLY A 944 58.16 32.87 -72.78
N GLY A 945 59.04 31.92 -72.46
CA GLY A 945 60.37 31.77 -73.04
C GLY A 945 60.37 30.94 -74.33
N SER A 946 61.33 31.22 -75.21
CA SER A 946 61.60 30.42 -76.41
C SER A 946 63.09 30.19 -76.64
N GLU A 947 63.43 29.01 -77.14
CA GLU A 947 64.74 28.67 -77.69
C GLU A 947 64.62 28.62 -79.22
N THR A 948 65.64 29.12 -79.92
CA THR A 948 65.76 28.98 -81.37
C THR A 948 66.86 27.98 -81.68
N ILE A 949 66.51 26.90 -82.38
CA ILE A 949 67.44 25.84 -82.78
C ILE A 949 67.66 25.93 -84.29
N THR A 950 68.83 26.38 -84.69
CA THR A 950 69.26 26.36 -86.09
C THR A 950 69.87 24.99 -86.41
N VAL A 951 69.43 24.37 -87.49
CA VAL A 951 69.81 23.00 -87.87
C VAL A 951 70.40 23.04 -89.26
N THR A 952 71.69 22.73 -89.38
CA THR A 952 72.38 22.64 -90.66
C THR A 952 72.60 21.16 -91.02
N ALA A 953 72.10 20.77 -92.19
CA ALA A 953 72.07 19.38 -92.65
C ALA A 953 72.63 19.24 -94.07
N THR A 954 73.47 18.23 -94.29
CA THR A 954 73.93 17.82 -95.62
C THR A 954 72.83 17.02 -96.31
N ILE A 955 72.56 17.31 -97.57
CA ILE A 955 71.72 16.44 -98.40
C ILE A 955 72.55 15.21 -98.82
N ASN A 956 72.07 14.01 -98.45
CA ASN A 956 72.84 12.76 -98.49
C ASN A 956 72.98 12.14 -99.88
N SER A 957 72.03 12.42 -100.77
CA SER A 957 72.02 11.89 -102.13
C SER A 957 71.11 12.71 -103.04
N ALA A 958 71.34 12.61 -104.35
CA ALA A 958 70.44 13.18 -105.35
C ALA A 958 69.06 12.49 -105.31
N GLY A 959 68.08 13.17 -104.73
CA GLY A 959 66.72 12.68 -104.50
C GLY A 959 65.90 13.72 -103.76
N ALA A 960 64.63 13.42 -103.48
CA ALA A 960 63.80 14.26 -102.60
C ALA A 960 64.30 14.19 -101.15
N PHE A 961 64.10 15.26 -100.39
CA PHE A 961 64.36 15.34 -98.96
C PHE A 961 63.20 16.05 -98.24
N ASP A 962 63.04 15.77 -96.95
CA ASP A 962 62.03 16.36 -96.07
C ASP A 962 62.51 16.25 -94.60
N ASN A 963 61.93 17.00 -93.67
CA ASN A 963 62.35 16.98 -92.26
C ASN A 963 61.23 17.39 -91.29
N ALA A 964 60.93 16.54 -90.30
CA ALA A 964 59.84 16.73 -89.34
C ALA A 964 60.33 16.73 -87.89
N THR A 965 59.76 17.63 -87.07
CA THR A 965 60.17 17.91 -85.69
C THR A 965 59.04 17.63 -84.70
N ASN A 966 59.39 17.09 -83.53
CA ASN A 966 58.50 16.93 -82.37
C ASN A 966 59.16 17.53 -81.11
N VAL A 967 58.37 18.03 -80.15
CA VAL A 967 58.81 18.46 -78.82
C VAL A 967 57.96 17.87 -77.68
N SER A 968 58.55 17.71 -76.50
CA SER A 968 57.89 17.28 -75.26
C SER A 968 58.63 17.81 -74.02
N ALA A 969 58.03 17.75 -72.83
CA ALA A 969 58.62 18.16 -71.54
C ALA A 969 58.30 17.14 -70.43
N ASP A 970 58.88 17.31 -69.23
CA ASP A 970 58.56 16.48 -68.05
C ASP A 970 57.22 16.90 -67.39
N GLU A 971 56.80 18.15 -67.52
CA GLU A 971 55.52 18.68 -67.04
C GLU A 971 54.34 18.23 -67.94
N THR A 972 53.12 18.30 -67.41
CA THR A 972 51.92 17.97 -68.19
C THR A 972 51.54 19.12 -69.13
N ASP A 973 51.56 18.84 -70.42
CA ASP A 973 51.18 19.77 -71.49
C ASP A 973 49.64 19.87 -71.63
N PRO A 974 49.06 21.08 -71.54
CA PRO A 974 47.62 21.30 -71.71
C PRO A 974 47.15 21.39 -73.17
N ASP A 975 48.04 21.64 -74.15
CA ASP A 975 47.72 21.66 -75.59
C ASP A 975 48.73 20.82 -76.39
N PRO A 976 48.70 19.47 -76.26
CA PRO A 976 49.59 18.56 -76.96
C PRO A 976 49.40 18.54 -78.51
N SER A 977 48.65 19.49 -79.07
CA SER A 977 48.41 19.62 -80.52
C SER A 977 49.39 20.57 -81.23
N ASN A 978 50.18 21.34 -80.48
CA ASN A 978 51.12 22.34 -80.99
C ASN A 978 52.60 21.85 -80.99
N ASN A 979 52.81 20.60 -80.59
CA ASN A 979 54.11 19.97 -80.30
C ASN A 979 54.78 19.28 -81.51
N ASP A 980 54.12 19.25 -82.68
CA ASP A 980 54.60 18.60 -83.91
C ASP A 980 54.59 19.59 -85.10
N ASP A 981 55.66 19.61 -85.89
CA ASP A 981 55.64 20.23 -87.23
C ASP A 981 56.29 19.31 -88.28
N ASN A 982 55.51 19.01 -89.32
CA ASN A 982 55.88 18.19 -90.46
C ASN A 982 55.50 18.83 -91.81
N THR A 983 55.24 20.15 -91.86
CA THR A 983 54.66 20.81 -93.03
C THR A 983 55.60 21.81 -93.71
N GLY A 984 55.80 21.65 -95.03
CA GLY A 984 56.54 22.64 -95.86
C GLY A 984 58.07 22.52 -95.87
N ASN A 985 58.65 21.46 -95.30
CA ASN A 985 60.07 21.39 -94.94
C ASN A 985 60.96 20.53 -95.89
N GLY A 986 60.71 20.50 -97.20
CA GLY A 986 61.39 19.59 -98.15
C GLY A 986 61.86 20.16 -99.52
N GLY A 987 62.66 19.38 -100.28
CA GLY A 987 63.33 19.77 -101.55
C GLY A 987 64.04 18.62 -102.32
N THR A 988 64.95 18.92 -103.29
CA THR A 988 65.61 17.93 -104.24
C THR A 988 66.99 18.40 -104.82
N ALA A 989 68.04 17.54 -104.99
CA ALA A 989 69.48 18.00 -105.01
C ALA A 989 70.60 17.47 -106.03
N GLY A 990 71.82 18.09 -106.01
CA GLY A 990 73.05 18.13 -106.91
C GLY A 990 74.52 17.82 -106.35
N VAL A 991 75.49 18.76 -106.05
CA VAL A 991 76.87 18.57 -105.36
C VAL A 991 77.53 19.81 -104.54
N SER A 992 78.26 19.69 -103.36
CA SER A 992 78.88 20.79 -102.48
C SER A 992 79.85 20.39 -101.26
N ALA A 993 80.43 21.33 -100.41
CA ALA A 993 81.53 21.11 -99.35
C ALA A 993 81.80 22.22 -98.20
N ASP A 994 82.59 21.98 -97.08
CA ASP A 994 82.92 22.94 -95.90
C ASP A 994 84.13 22.56 -94.88
N MET A 995 84.65 23.42 -93.91
CA MET A 995 85.76 23.18 -92.86
C MET A 995 86.15 24.27 -91.74
N ALA A 996 86.91 23.98 -90.61
CA ALA A 996 87.32 24.93 -89.47
C ALA A 996 88.58 24.61 -88.51
N ILE A 997 89.01 25.47 -87.51
CA ILE A 997 90.23 25.35 -86.57
C ILE A 997 90.28 26.25 -85.23
N VAL A 998 91.18 26.05 -84.19
CA VAL A 998 91.30 26.80 -82.84
C VAL A 998 92.64 26.66 -81.97
N LYS A 999 93.03 27.57 -81.00
CA LYS A 999 94.26 27.48 -80.05
C LYS A 999 94.36 28.43 -78.77
N THR A 1000 95.00 28.07 -77.60
CA THR A 1000 94.94 28.83 -76.26
C THR A 1000 96.17 28.84 -75.23
N LEU A 1001 96.12 29.56 -74.04
CA LEU A 1001 97.25 29.85 -73.04
C LEU A 1001 96.92 30.13 -71.49
N LEU A 1002 97.89 30.53 -70.58
CA LEU A 1002 97.82 30.54 -69.05
C LEU A 1002 98.47 31.73 -68.17
N THR A 1003 98.88 31.54 -66.87
CA THR A 1003 98.60 32.33 -65.58
C THR A 1003 99.61 33.33 -64.84
N SER A 1004 100.01 33.21 -63.51
CA SER A 1004 99.93 34.35 -62.50
C SER A 1004 100.95 34.66 -61.35
N GLY A 1005 100.71 35.80 -60.67
CA GLY A 1005 101.09 36.08 -59.26
C GLY A 1005 99.89 35.98 -58.29
N PRO A 1006 99.86 36.70 -57.12
CA PRO A 1006 100.92 37.46 -56.45
C PRO A 1006 101.53 36.71 -55.23
N PHE A 1007 102.79 36.87 -54.80
CA PHE A 1007 103.70 38.02 -54.64
C PHE A 1007 103.61 38.81 -53.31
N SER A 1008 102.96 38.24 -52.29
CA SER A 1008 103.82 37.85 -51.15
C SER A 1008 104.79 36.78 -51.70
N PRO A 1009 106.12 36.92 -51.60
CA PRO A 1009 107.10 36.27 -52.52
C PRO A 1009 106.87 34.79 -53.13
N GLY A 1010 106.32 34.57 -54.40
CA GLY A 1010 106.53 33.42 -55.46
C GLY A 1010 105.39 32.64 -56.33
N GLN A 1011 105.47 32.34 -57.70
CA GLN A 1011 104.50 31.52 -58.65
C GLN A 1011 104.95 30.96 -60.12
N SER A 1012 104.12 30.26 -61.02
CA SER A 1012 104.42 29.64 -62.43
C SER A 1012 103.26 29.33 -63.57
N ILE A 1013 103.49 28.69 -64.81
CA ILE A 1013 102.61 28.55 -66.11
C ILE A 1013 102.82 27.38 -67.23
N GLN A 1014 101.95 27.17 -68.31
CA GLN A 1014 102.02 26.19 -69.54
C GLN A 1014 101.21 26.52 -70.93
N TYR A 1015 101.24 25.72 -72.07
CA TYR A 1015 100.60 25.91 -73.49
C TYR A 1015 100.07 24.62 -74.32
N SER A 1016 99.36 24.68 -75.53
CA SER A 1016 99.16 23.58 -76.61
C SER A 1016 98.46 23.88 -78.03
N LEU A 1017 98.31 22.94 -79.06
CA LEU A 1017 97.19 22.80 -80.11
C LEU A 1017 97.36 21.99 -81.51
N VAL A 1018 96.47 22.11 -82.57
CA VAL A 1018 96.12 21.11 -83.72
C VAL A 1018 95.99 21.62 -85.24
N VAL A 1019 95.83 20.75 -86.31
CA VAL A 1019 95.59 21.03 -87.81
C VAL A 1019 94.92 19.89 -88.71
N SER A 1020 94.34 20.10 -89.96
CA SER A 1020 93.52 19.14 -90.83
C SER A 1020 93.58 19.18 -92.44
N ASN A 1021 92.84 18.32 -93.23
CA ASN A 1021 92.68 18.29 -94.76
C ASN A 1021 91.39 17.53 -95.39
N ASN A 1022 90.82 17.81 -96.64
CA ASN A 1022 89.32 18.04 -96.76
C ASN A 1022 88.25 17.82 -97.96
N GLY A 1023 88.43 17.29 -99.20
CA GLY A 1023 87.33 17.33 -100.25
C GLY A 1023 86.25 16.19 -100.26
N PRO A 1024 84.91 16.43 -100.34
CA PRO A 1024 83.88 15.40 -100.00
C PRO A 1024 83.49 14.37 -101.08
N ASP A 1025 83.00 14.78 -102.27
CA ASP A 1025 82.88 13.86 -103.41
C ASP A 1025 84.31 13.47 -103.90
N THR A 1026 84.46 12.47 -104.77
CA THR A 1026 85.81 11.92 -105.09
C THR A 1026 86.72 12.93 -105.82
N ALA A 1027 87.69 13.51 -105.08
CA ALA A 1027 88.48 14.69 -105.43
C ALA A 1027 90.03 14.52 -105.27
N ASN A 1028 90.75 15.43 -104.54
CA ASN A 1028 92.23 15.51 -104.45
C ASN A 1028 92.85 16.17 -103.15
N ASN A 1029 94.15 16.58 -103.25
CA ASN A 1029 94.96 17.56 -102.47
C ASN A 1029 95.31 17.37 -100.97
N VAL A 1030 96.52 17.85 -100.55
CA VAL A 1030 96.99 18.14 -99.17
C VAL A 1030 98.12 19.19 -99.18
N VAL A 1031 98.32 19.96 -98.09
CA VAL A 1031 99.60 20.65 -97.77
C VAL A 1031 100.08 20.37 -96.33
N VAL A 1032 99.83 21.27 -95.36
CA VAL A 1032 100.14 21.15 -93.91
C VAL A 1032 101.07 22.29 -93.39
N THR A 1033 101.04 22.66 -92.10
CA THR A 1033 101.87 23.71 -91.42
C THR A 1033 101.73 23.61 -89.88
N ASP A 1034 102.54 24.33 -89.10
CA ASP A 1034 102.48 24.50 -87.62
C ASP A 1034 103.82 25.14 -87.13
N THR A 1035 103.89 25.77 -85.95
CA THR A 1035 105.07 26.41 -85.33
C THR A 1035 104.84 26.75 -83.84
N PRO A 1036 105.64 26.22 -82.89
CA PRO A 1036 105.66 26.66 -81.50
C PRO A 1036 106.60 27.88 -81.28
N THR A 1037 106.23 28.82 -80.40
CA THR A 1037 106.84 30.16 -80.35
C THR A 1037 107.28 30.65 -78.94
N ASN A 1038 108.29 31.52 -78.93
CA ASN A 1038 108.75 32.44 -77.85
C ASN A 1038 109.23 31.85 -76.50
N LEU A 1039 109.75 32.75 -75.64
CA LEU A 1039 110.04 32.63 -74.22
C LEU A 1039 111.13 31.62 -73.83
N SER A 1040 110.80 30.34 -73.67
CA SER A 1040 111.70 29.32 -73.08
C SER A 1040 111.32 27.89 -73.48
N ILE A 1041 110.68 27.72 -74.64
CA ILE A 1041 110.16 26.44 -75.12
C ILE A 1041 111.27 25.44 -75.48
N THR A 1042 111.04 24.14 -75.19
CA THR A 1042 112.03 23.07 -75.44
C THR A 1042 111.48 21.82 -76.12
N SER A 1043 110.17 21.73 -76.39
CA SER A 1043 109.49 20.57 -77.01
C SER A 1043 109.66 20.52 -78.53
N VAL A 1044 110.89 20.67 -79.02
CA VAL A 1044 111.24 20.60 -80.45
C VAL A 1044 111.42 19.13 -80.85
N SER A 1045 110.34 18.53 -81.39
CA SER A 1045 110.31 17.12 -81.79
C SER A 1045 109.38 16.85 -83.00
N SER A 1046 109.52 17.60 -84.12
CA SER A 1046 108.60 17.76 -85.30
C SER A 1046 108.71 17.04 -86.70
N VAL A 1047 109.70 16.20 -87.09
CA VAL A 1047 110.02 15.82 -88.51
C VAL A 1047 109.18 14.80 -89.34
N ASN A 1048 108.30 13.94 -88.85
CA ASN A 1048 107.20 14.25 -87.94
C ASN A 1048 107.62 14.18 -86.46
N CYS A 1049 108.76 13.54 -86.13
CA CYS A 1049 109.24 13.28 -84.75
C CYS A 1049 110.70 13.75 -84.42
N SER A 1050 111.09 14.97 -84.82
CA SER A 1050 112.35 15.66 -84.40
C SER A 1050 112.37 17.18 -84.71
N ALA A 1051 112.19 17.62 -85.96
CA ALA A 1051 111.81 18.98 -86.37
C ALA A 1051 111.25 19.03 -87.82
N LEU A 1052 110.03 19.58 -88.04
CA LEU A 1052 109.30 19.88 -89.31
C LEU A 1052 108.96 18.75 -90.35
N PRO A 1053 107.67 18.47 -90.67
CA PRO A 1053 107.18 17.54 -91.73
C PRO A 1053 106.67 18.32 -92.99
N CYS A 1054 105.78 17.89 -93.93
CA CYS A 1054 104.86 16.74 -94.09
C CYS A 1054 104.48 16.48 -95.60
N THR A 1055 103.18 16.35 -95.92
CA THR A 1055 102.49 16.43 -97.23
C THR A 1055 102.35 15.14 -98.10
N ILE A 1056 101.19 14.95 -98.76
CA ILE A 1056 100.75 13.78 -99.57
C ILE A 1056 99.90 14.27 -100.79
N PRO A 1057 99.86 13.61 -101.99
CA PRO A 1057 99.48 14.32 -103.24
C PRO A 1057 98.04 14.22 -103.82
N SER A 1058 97.33 13.08 -103.80
CA SER A 1058 96.04 12.88 -104.52
C SER A 1058 95.13 11.85 -103.84
N MET A 1059 93.80 12.06 -103.84
CA MET A 1059 92.94 11.58 -102.74
C MET A 1059 91.42 11.57 -103.01
N VAL A 1060 90.79 10.44 -102.70
CA VAL A 1060 89.58 10.51 -101.87
C VAL A 1060 89.93 11.20 -100.54
N ASN A 1061 89.20 12.25 -100.16
CA ASN A 1061 89.15 12.99 -98.86
C ASN A 1061 90.10 12.60 -97.67
N GLY A 1062 90.82 13.57 -97.03
CA GLY A 1062 91.24 13.52 -95.60
C GLY A 1062 92.63 14.10 -95.18
N GLY A 1063 92.89 14.28 -93.86
CA GLY A 1063 94.22 14.50 -93.21
C GLY A 1063 94.24 15.28 -91.85
N SER A 1064 95.31 15.19 -91.02
CA SER A 1064 95.55 15.99 -89.76
C SER A 1064 96.91 15.75 -89.04
N GLU A 1065 97.39 16.70 -88.19
CA GLU A 1065 98.58 16.62 -87.27
C GLU A 1065 98.42 17.49 -85.96
N THR A 1066 99.38 17.50 -85.01
CA THR A 1066 99.24 18.15 -83.64
C THR A 1066 100.58 18.49 -82.94
N ILE A 1067 100.64 19.50 -82.02
CA ILE A 1067 101.85 19.89 -81.23
C ILE A 1067 101.54 20.49 -79.81
N THR A 1068 102.55 20.58 -78.92
CA THR A 1068 102.42 21.07 -77.51
C THR A 1068 103.67 21.79 -76.98
N VAL A 1069 103.54 22.73 -76.03
CA VAL A 1069 104.62 23.59 -75.49
C VAL A 1069 104.44 24.03 -74.02
N THR A 1070 105.46 24.59 -73.35
CA THR A 1070 105.45 24.99 -71.92
C THR A 1070 106.61 25.93 -71.56
N THR A 1071 106.46 26.74 -70.49
CA THR A 1071 107.45 27.66 -69.89
C THR A 1071 107.38 27.66 -68.35
N THR A 1072 107.75 28.75 -67.65
CA THR A 1072 107.66 28.94 -66.19
C THR A 1072 107.79 30.43 -65.84
N ILE A 1073 107.23 30.90 -64.70
CA ILE A 1073 107.43 32.29 -64.20
C ILE A 1073 108.48 32.32 -63.09
N ASN A 1074 109.21 33.43 -62.99
CA ASN A 1074 109.31 34.20 -61.73
C ASN A 1074 109.32 35.69 -62.14
N GLY A 1075 108.43 36.51 -61.56
CA GLY A 1075 107.84 37.63 -62.28
C GLY A 1075 107.42 38.84 -61.43
N PRO A 1076 106.51 39.72 -61.89
CA PRO A 1076 105.55 39.59 -63.02
C PRO A 1076 106.08 39.25 -64.43
N GLY A 1077 105.19 38.80 -65.31
CA GLY A 1077 105.44 38.52 -66.74
C GLY A 1077 104.15 38.15 -67.51
N ASN A 1078 104.19 38.12 -68.86
CA ASN A 1078 103.05 37.84 -69.75
C ASN A 1078 103.50 37.10 -71.05
N PHE A 1079 102.58 36.42 -71.76
CA PHE A 1079 102.88 35.23 -72.61
C PHE A 1079 101.94 35.08 -73.86
N ASP A 1080 102.29 34.26 -74.89
CA ASP A 1080 101.69 34.22 -76.26
C ASP A 1080 101.77 32.84 -77.01
N ASN A 1081 101.04 32.59 -78.15
CA ASN A 1081 101.29 31.60 -79.27
C ASN A 1081 100.14 31.54 -80.37
N ALA A 1082 100.29 30.85 -81.55
CA ALA A 1082 99.31 30.83 -82.70
C ALA A 1082 99.28 29.56 -83.66
N ALA A 1083 98.48 29.50 -84.78
CA ALA A 1083 98.08 28.27 -85.60
C ALA A 1083 98.13 28.32 -87.20
N ALA A 1084 97.72 27.28 -88.00
CA ALA A 1084 97.58 27.25 -89.52
C ALA A 1084 96.81 26.01 -90.19
N VAL A 1085 96.34 26.01 -91.49
CA VAL A 1085 95.67 24.85 -92.27
C VAL A 1085 95.58 24.97 -93.86
N THR A 1086 95.03 24.04 -94.72
CA THR A 1086 94.88 24.10 -96.27
C THR A 1086 93.74 23.22 -96.97
N ALA A 1087 93.33 23.34 -98.30
CA ALA A 1087 92.18 22.64 -99.04
C ALA A 1087 92.20 22.30 -100.63
N ASP A 1088 91.07 22.22 -101.43
CA ASP A 1088 90.79 21.24 -102.60
C ASP A 1088 90.03 21.59 -104.00
N GLU A 1089 88.83 21.01 -104.44
CA GLU A 1089 88.39 20.81 -105.91
C GLU A 1089 87.12 21.48 -106.66
N THR A 1090 85.78 21.11 -106.64
CA THR A 1090 84.70 22.14 -107.02
C THR A 1090 84.70 23.08 -105.85
N ASP A 1091 85.72 23.93 -105.87
CA ASP A 1091 86.43 24.13 -104.63
C ASP A 1091 85.78 25.22 -103.80
N PRO A 1092 85.48 24.95 -102.52
CA PRO A 1092 85.00 25.96 -101.61
C PRO A 1092 86.12 26.83 -100.98
N VAL A 1093 87.37 26.35 -100.85
CA VAL A 1093 88.36 26.95 -99.92
C VAL A 1093 89.80 26.94 -100.46
N THR A 1094 90.35 28.13 -100.73
CA THR A 1094 91.64 28.32 -101.43
C THR A 1094 92.74 29.03 -100.61
N THR A 1095 92.78 28.95 -99.25
CA THR A 1095 93.46 30.00 -98.42
C THR A 1095 94.29 29.66 -97.16
N ASN A 1096 94.19 28.48 -96.56
CA ASN A 1096 93.66 28.37 -95.17
C ASN A 1096 94.57 28.79 -93.93
N ASN A 1097 93.97 29.08 -92.73
CA ASN A 1097 94.33 30.14 -91.70
C ASN A 1097 94.50 29.75 -90.16
N GLN A 1098 94.44 30.69 -89.15
CA GLN A 1098 95.08 30.69 -87.77
C GLN A 1098 94.21 31.13 -86.51
N ASP A 1099 94.65 30.91 -85.23
CA ASP A 1099 93.98 31.33 -83.91
C ASP A 1099 94.90 31.38 -82.59
N ASN A 1100 94.47 31.89 -81.38
CA ASN A 1100 95.27 32.20 -80.12
C ASN A 1100 94.58 32.58 -78.71
N THR A 1101 95.33 32.57 -77.54
CA THR A 1101 95.20 33.28 -76.18
C THR A 1101 94.74 32.59 -74.81
N GLY A 1102 95.01 33.20 -73.60
CA GLY A 1102 94.46 32.85 -72.22
C GLY A 1102 95.21 33.32 -70.91
N ASN A 1103 94.57 33.46 -69.69
CA ASN A 1103 95.17 33.83 -68.33
C ASN A 1103 94.24 33.64 -67.03
N GLY A 1104 94.67 33.90 -65.76
CA GLY A 1104 93.84 33.96 -64.49
C GLY A 1104 94.51 33.71 -63.07
N GLY A 1105 93.91 34.09 -61.89
CA GLY A 1105 94.33 33.72 -60.47
C GLY A 1105 93.79 34.55 -59.22
N SER A 1106 93.78 34.04 -57.94
CA SER A 1106 93.35 34.74 -56.65
C SER A 1106 93.68 34.03 -55.26
N VAL A 1107 93.45 34.64 -54.04
CA VAL A 1107 93.74 34.10 -52.64
C VAL A 1107 93.01 34.78 -51.41
N THR A 1108 92.82 34.14 -50.19
CA THR A 1108 92.28 34.77 -48.89
C THR A 1108 92.45 33.95 -47.54
N ALA A 1109 92.23 34.54 -46.31
CA ALA A 1109 92.16 33.97 -44.90
C ALA A 1109 91.64 35.04 -43.85
N PRO A 1110 91.51 34.93 -42.47
CA PRO A 1110 91.60 33.89 -41.36
C PRO A 1110 90.27 33.80 -40.47
N ALA A 1111 90.02 33.59 -39.13
CA ALA A 1111 90.64 33.33 -37.76
C ALA A 1111 89.54 32.70 -36.76
N GLN A 1112 89.48 32.63 -35.39
CA GLN A 1112 90.28 33.06 -34.19
C GLN A 1112 90.12 32.34 -32.75
N PRO A 1113 88.94 32.18 -32.05
CA PRO A 1113 88.80 32.18 -30.53
C PRO A 1113 88.04 30.96 -29.85
N VAL A 1114 87.75 30.68 -28.52
CA VAL A 1114 88.08 31.04 -27.08
C VAL A 1114 87.52 29.97 -26.01
N PRO A 1115 87.83 29.98 -24.66
CA PRO A 1115 87.54 28.87 -23.66
C PRO A 1115 86.71 29.18 -22.33
N SER A 1116 86.48 28.20 -21.39
CA SER A 1116 85.68 28.30 -20.11
C SER A 1116 86.02 27.29 -18.93
N LEU A 1117 85.27 27.24 -17.77
CA LEU A 1117 85.58 26.44 -16.51
C LEU A 1117 84.39 26.23 -15.46
N SER A 1118 84.40 25.24 -14.52
CA SER A 1118 83.47 25.07 -13.32
C SER A 1118 83.84 23.95 -12.25
N GLN A 1119 83.23 23.88 -11.01
CA GLN A 1119 83.47 22.85 -9.92
C GLN A 1119 82.47 22.87 -8.67
N TRP A 1120 82.11 21.74 -7.97
CA TRP A 1120 81.46 21.70 -6.59
C TRP A 1120 81.37 20.33 -5.78
N ALA A 1121 80.71 20.31 -4.57
CA ALA A 1121 80.01 19.19 -3.84
C ALA A 1121 80.70 17.94 -3.15
N MET A 1122 81.77 18.08 -2.35
CA MET A 1122 82.73 16.99 -2.09
C MET A 1122 82.45 15.76 -1.16
N LEU A 1123 81.33 15.63 -0.43
CA LEU A 1123 81.25 14.66 0.72
C LEU A 1123 80.68 13.25 0.44
N ILE A 1124 80.18 12.94 -0.75
CA ILE A 1124 79.39 11.70 -1.03
C ILE A 1124 80.25 10.49 -1.48
N LEU A 1125 81.57 10.65 -1.60
CA LEU A 1125 82.46 9.78 -2.41
C LEU A 1125 82.72 8.34 -1.91
N VAL A 1126 82.25 7.91 -0.73
CA VAL A 1126 82.88 6.79 0.02
C VAL A 1126 82.11 5.44 -0.01
N SER A 1127 80.80 5.41 -0.27
CA SER A 1127 79.94 4.34 0.26
C SER A 1127 79.66 3.09 -0.61
N LEU A 1128 79.94 3.07 -1.92
CA LEU A 1128 79.19 2.19 -2.85
C LEU A 1128 79.84 0.86 -3.32
N MET A 1129 81.04 0.49 -2.86
CA MET A 1129 81.89 -0.53 -3.53
C MET A 1129 81.72 -2.03 -3.08
N ALA A 1130 80.59 -2.47 -2.53
CA ALA A 1130 80.60 -3.66 -1.63
C ALA A 1130 79.88 -4.99 -2.01
N LEU A 1131 78.87 -5.08 -2.89
CA LEU A 1131 77.90 -6.22 -2.88
C LEU A 1131 77.61 -6.96 -4.23
N LEU A 1132 77.75 -8.32 -4.20
CA LEU A 1132 76.95 -9.39 -4.89
C LEU A 1132 76.98 -9.55 -6.45
N GLY A 1133 76.71 -10.73 -7.07
CA GLY A 1133 76.76 -12.13 -6.56
C GLY A 1133 75.94 -13.28 -7.26
N ILE A 1134 76.51 -14.01 -8.27
CA ILE A 1134 76.39 -15.51 -8.51
C ILE A 1134 75.17 -16.19 -9.26
N ARG A 1135 75.49 -17.16 -10.18
CA ARG A 1135 74.72 -18.36 -10.74
C ARG A 1135 73.68 -18.22 -11.91
N ARG A 1136 73.11 -19.33 -12.46
CA ARG A 1136 73.60 -20.31 -13.51
C ARG A 1136 72.63 -21.53 -13.74
N ARG A 1137 72.45 -22.01 -14.99
CA ARG A 1137 71.98 -23.35 -15.52
C ARG A 1137 70.54 -23.49 -16.11
N LEU A 1138 70.48 -24.32 -17.18
CA LEU A 1138 69.51 -25.39 -17.60
C LEU A 1138 67.99 -25.21 -17.42
N ASP A 1139 67.13 -25.78 -18.28
CA ASP A 1139 67.37 -26.62 -19.49
C ASP A 1139 67.03 -25.87 -20.79
#